data_AF-A0A928D708-F1
#
_entry.id   AF-A0A928D708-F1
#
_cell.length_a   1.000
_cell.length_b   1.000
_cell.length_c   1.000
_cell.angle_alpha   90.00
_cell.angle_beta   90.00
_cell.angle_gamma   90.00
#
_symmetry.space_group_name_H-M   'P 1'
#
loop_
_entity.id
_entity.type
_entity.pdbx_description
1 polymer ?
#
loop_
_entity_poly.entity_id
_entity_poly.type
_entity_poly.pdbx_seq_one_letter_code
_entity_poly.pdbx_strand_id
1 'polypeptide(L)'
;MKKICLSVLTLGLLAAASSARAGDVKFQTRNFDGEFSSVRYYAGTPLEKGADTDVAVVVIHGWGGGGRRCGDAEAFAAEAARSLRSGERAPYVIAPLFPTRKALARMKVPAEGLAVWNDSWSRNLAALGKAEDDWRGGGDASNMQISSFEIIDHIFARLGDRSLYPNLRRVVLAGFSAGGQFVSRYAAVGKGTVRDGVTVGYIASSPSTWLRIDPKTPWHYGLKGRTRYAKDVQDEQVLANLSSRSVVYACGEKDTKSGALDKSLAAMAQGENRFARFRSFMRHVETFPEWRKNAVFHVIPGLGHNGRGVYNRPAFFDFIMKGGKDGFSVQVEKDWTRTPGHVSVEWKDGKAVWTVEGYLDIDARTPMRKDALFWAASNTKGIAAALVLTYVDEGKIDLDAPVEQYFPQWSEIMVVEKAKDGTEKRRPPKRKPTVRHVLSHMSGLAFFPQMPIDQYSVQELVDMAVKQGLRTDPGVKYRYSNWGIDIAVAIVEKVGGRPWEVLLQERVLDPLGMKGATFWPTKEEQARIVVPYHFPKGGRKPIRGNGVNQFGPNVENRETRHAEAGGGLYATADDFMRFFYMVANHGVGMDGRRILSERVCREWYRRQTPSHAKTSYSFGMVTDYEKGEISHGGAYATFGAANWRTKTFRVKLVQKCGRPR
;
A
#
# COMPACT_ATOMS: atom_id res chain seq x y z
N MET A 1 -9.94 -31.43 61.52
CA MET A 1 -9.77 -32.37 60.39
C MET A 1 -10.16 -31.67 59.09
N LYS A 2 -9.19 -31.55 58.15
CA LYS A 2 -9.29 -31.54 56.66
C LYS A 2 -10.43 -30.72 56.00
N LYS A 3 -10.25 -29.84 55.00
CA LYS A 3 -9.15 -29.53 54.05
C LYS A 3 -9.49 -28.17 53.38
N ILE A 4 -8.44 -27.45 52.98
CA ILE A 4 -8.42 -26.18 52.24
C ILE A 4 -8.86 -26.36 50.78
N CYS A 5 -9.61 -25.40 50.20
CA CYS A 5 -9.28 -24.86 48.87
C CYS A 5 -9.96 -23.51 48.55
N LEU A 6 -9.10 -22.57 48.19
CA LEU A 6 -9.28 -21.25 47.60
C LEU A 6 -9.89 -21.36 46.19
N SER A 7 -10.96 -20.63 45.83
CA SER A 7 -11.23 -20.17 44.44
C SER A 7 -12.57 -19.42 44.23
N VAL A 8 -12.47 -18.26 43.57
CA VAL A 8 -13.50 -17.46 42.88
C VAL A 8 -14.53 -16.68 43.73
N LEU A 9 -14.10 -15.52 44.21
CA LEU A 9 -14.96 -14.39 44.57
C LEU A 9 -14.94 -13.41 43.37
N THR A 10 -15.65 -13.75 42.29
CA THR A 10 -15.87 -12.86 41.14
C THR A 10 -17.08 -13.33 40.33
N LEU A 11 -18.29 -13.14 40.85
CA LEU A 11 -19.53 -13.25 40.06
C LEU A 11 -20.68 -12.63 40.84
N GLY A 12 -20.76 -11.30 40.80
CA GLY A 12 -21.79 -10.56 41.52
C GLY A 12 -21.83 -9.09 41.17
N LEU A 13 -21.79 -8.73 39.87
CA LEU A 13 -22.18 -7.39 39.39
C LEU A 13 -22.32 -7.25 37.85
N LEU A 14 -22.37 -8.33 37.08
CA LEU A 14 -22.56 -8.30 35.62
C LEU A 14 -23.69 -9.25 35.20
N ALA A 15 -24.91 -8.96 35.65
CA ALA A 15 -26.11 -9.66 35.20
C ALA A 15 -27.34 -8.73 35.10
N ALA A 16 -27.12 -7.46 34.74
CA ALA A 16 -28.21 -6.54 34.35
C ALA A 16 -28.23 -6.21 32.84
N ALA A 17 -27.55 -7.02 32.02
CA ALA A 17 -27.56 -6.91 30.56
C ALA A 17 -28.06 -8.21 29.91
N SER A 18 -29.15 -8.76 30.42
CA SER A 18 -29.91 -9.81 29.74
C SER A 18 -31.39 -9.51 29.89
N SER A 19 -32.08 -9.44 28.74
CA SER A 19 -33.54 -9.34 28.55
C SER A 19 -34.23 -7.98 28.36
N ALA A 20 -33.53 -6.90 27.98
CA ALA A 20 -34.20 -5.79 27.31
C ALA A 20 -34.41 -6.14 25.82
N ARG A 21 -35.54 -6.78 25.49
CA ARG A 21 -36.06 -6.88 24.11
C ARG A 21 -36.15 -5.46 23.52
N ALA A 22 -35.81 -5.34 22.23
CA ALA A 22 -35.90 -4.14 21.41
C ALA A 22 -37.00 -3.16 21.85
N GLY A 23 -36.61 -1.99 22.37
CA GLY A 23 -37.49 -0.83 22.43
C GLY A 23 -37.56 -0.21 21.04
N ASP A 24 -38.63 -0.48 20.29
CA ASP A 24 -39.02 0.25 19.09
C ASP A 24 -39.37 1.70 19.50
N VAL A 25 -38.37 2.55 19.70
CA VAL A 25 -38.62 3.97 19.95
C VAL A 25 -38.85 4.65 18.60
N LYS A 26 -39.96 5.37 18.50
CA LYS A 26 -40.29 6.22 17.36
C LYS A 26 -40.03 7.65 17.79
N PHE A 27 -39.23 8.39 17.03
CA PHE A 27 -39.26 9.83 17.13
C PHE A 27 -40.12 10.36 15.99
N GLN A 28 -41.03 11.26 16.34
CA GLN A 28 -41.83 11.97 15.36
C GLN A 28 -40.98 13.12 14.79
N THR A 29 -40.95 13.20 13.47
CA THR A 29 -40.39 14.33 12.75
C THR A 29 -41.40 14.86 11.74
N ARG A 30 -41.31 16.14 11.39
CA ARG A 30 -42.18 16.74 10.39
C ARG A 30 -41.48 16.75 9.04
N ASN A 31 -42.20 16.38 7.99
CA ASN A 31 -41.74 16.63 6.62
C ASN A 31 -41.89 18.14 6.28
N PHE A 32 -41.47 18.52 5.07
CA PHE A 32 -41.57 19.90 4.58
C PHE A 32 -43.02 20.44 4.55
N ASP A 33 -44.01 19.54 4.47
CA ASP A 33 -45.44 19.86 4.41
C ASP A 33 -46.13 19.87 5.79
N GLY A 34 -45.37 19.61 6.88
CA GLY A 34 -45.87 19.63 8.25
C GLY A 34 -46.50 18.33 8.77
N GLU A 35 -46.58 17.28 7.96
CA GLU A 35 -47.08 15.96 8.36
C GLU A 35 -46.06 15.19 9.21
N PHE A 36 -46.55 14.49 10.24
CA PHE A 36 -45.72 13.70 11.13
C PHE A 36 -45.30 12.37 10.48
N SER A 37 -44.00 12.21 10.26
CA SER A 37 -43.36 10.94 9.91
C SER A 37 -42.77 10.29 11.16
N SER A 38 -42.92 8.96 11.30
CA SER A 38 -42.25 8.22 12.37
C SER A 38 -41.10 7.38 11.84
N VAL A 39 -39.93 7.53 12.47
CA VAL A 39 -38.74 6.74 12.18
C VAL A 39 -38.40 5.88 13.38
N ARG A 40 -38.18 4.59 13.14
CA ARG A 40 -37.69 3.67 14.17
C ARG A 40 -36.19 3.85 14.33
N TYR A 41 -35.73 3.78 15.57
CA TYR A 41 -34.30 3.77 15.88
C TYR A 41 -34.04 2.92 17.13
N TYR A 42 -32.78 2.54 17.29
CA TYR A 42 -32.25 1.96 18.52
C TYR A 42 -31.48 3.01 19.29
N ALA A 43 -31.70 3.10 20.60
CA ALA A 43 -30.86 3.85 21.52
C ALA A 43 -30.99 3.29 22.93
N GLY A 44 -29.97 3.50 23.77
CA GLY A 44 -30.01 3.06 25.18
C GLY A 44 -31.03 3.82 26.05
N THR A 45 -31.47 5.00 25.60
CA THR A 45 -32.52 5.82 26.18
C THR A 45 -33.24 6.52 25.02
N PRO A 46 -34.55 6.83 25.09
CA PRO A 46 -35.22 7.61 24.04
C PRO A 46 -34.54 8.97 23.82
N LEU A 47 -34.38 9.39 22.55
CA LEU A 47 -33.80 10.68 22.15
C LEU A 47 -34.49 11.88 22.82
N GLU A 48 -35.78 11.74 23.13
CA GLU A 48 -36.63 12.75 23.76
C GLU A 48 -36.38 12.90 25.26
N LYS A 49 -35.76 11.91 25.90
CA LYS A 49 -35.45 11.92 27.33
C LYS A 49 -34.04 12.42 27.66
N GLY A 50 -33.18 12.58 26.64
CA GLY A 50 -31.79 13.00 26.84
C GLY A 50 -30.89 11.92 27.43
N ALA A 51 -29.61 12.24 27.57
CA ALA A 51 -28.59 11.37 28.19
C ALA A 51 -27.41 12.19 28.74
N ASP A 52 -26.86 11.80 29.89
CA ASP A 52 -25.60 12.37 30.39
C ASP A 52 -24.40 11.76 29.65
N THR A 53 -23.98 12.41 28.58
CA THR A 53 -22.86 11.99 27.74
C THR A 53 -22.11 13.20 27.21
N ASP A 54 -20.84 13.03 26.90
CA ASP A 54 -20.02 13.97 26.16
C ASP A 54 -19.81 13.59 24.69
N VAL A 55 -20.08 12.34 24.32
CA VAL A 55 -19.96 11.79 22.96
C VAL A 55 -21.23 11.03 22.57
N ALA A 56 -21.87 11.40 21.47
CA ALA A 56 -22.94 10.62 20.85
C ALA A 56 -22.44 9.95 19.55
N VAL A 57 -22.88 8.71 19.29
CA VAL A 57 -22.50 7.95 18.09
C VAL A 57 -23.75 7.48 17.36
N VAL A 58 -23.95 7.99 16.14
CA VAL A 58 -25.02 7.59 15.24
C VAL A 58 -24.49 6.51 14.29
N VAL A 59 -24.96 5.28 14.45
CA VAL A 59 -24.49 4.10 13.70
C VAL A 59 -25.50 3.73 12.61
N ILE A 60 -25.06 3.81 11.37
CA ILE A 60 -25.85 3.47 10.18
C ILE A 60 -25.63 2.01 9.81
N HIS A 61 -26.73 1.26 9.74
CA HIS A 61 -26.70 -0.20 9.53
C HIS A 61 -26.20 -0.62 8.14
N GLY A 62 -25.67 -1.84 8.02
CA GLY A 62 -25.37 -2.48 6.73
C GLY A 62 -26.59 -3.00 5.96
N TRP A 63 -26.34 -3.68 4.84
CA TRP A 63 -27.39 -4.30 4.00
C TRP A 63 -28.06 -5.48 4.73
N GLY A 64 -29.40 -5.56 4.67
CA GLY A 64 -30.19 -6.64 5.27
C GLY A 64 -30.60 -6.47 6.75
N GLY A 65 -30.19 -5.36 7.39
CA GLY A 65 -30.43 -5.06 8.81
C GLY A 65 -31.67 -4.22 9.14
N GLY A 66 -32.26 -3.53 8.15
CA GLY A 66 -33.33 -2.54 8.29
C GLY A 66 -34.68 -3.10 8.72
N GLY A 67 -34.72 -3.70 9.91
CA GLY A 67 -35.91 -4.42 10.31
C GLY A 67 -36.00 -4.85 11.76
N ARG A 68 -34.91 -5.39 12.31
CA ARG A 68 -34.77 -5.72 13.75
C ARG A 68 -33.31 -5.83 14.21
N ARG A 69 -32.32 -5.62 13.33
CA ARG A 69 -30.90 -5.95 13.61
C ARG A 69 -30.05 -4.70 13.66
N CYS A 70 -29.67 -4.29 14.87
CA CYS A 70 -28.72 -3.20 15.14
C CYS A 70 -27.34 -3.74 15.52
N GLY A 71 -26.92 -4.88 14.95
CA GLY A 71 -25.77 -5.65 15.42
C GLY A 71 -24.42 -4.92 15.36
N ASP A 72 -24.27 -3.89 14.53
CA ASP A 72 -23.08 -3.02 14.52
C ASP A 72 -23.13 -1.99 15.67
N ALA A 73 -24.30 -1.43 15.97
CA ALA A 73 -24.50 -0.51 17.09
C ALA A 73 -24.40 -1.22 18.45
N GLU A 74 -24.93 -2.44 18.55
CA GLU A 74 -24.78 -3.31 19.72
C GLU A 74 -23.31 -3.69 19.96
N ALA A 75 -22.59 -4.05 18.89
CA ALA A 75 -21.16 -4.35 18.98
C ALA A 75 -20.34 -3.14 19.43
N PHE A 76 -20.65 -1.96 18.88
CA PHE A 76 -20.03 -0.71 19.30
C PHE A 76 -20.31 -0.40 20.77
N ALA A 77 -21.57 -0.49 21.22
CA ALA A 77 -21.94 -0.28 22.62
C ALA A 77 -21.24 -1.28 23.56
N ALA A 78 -21.12 -2.55 23.15
CA ALA A 78 -20.45 -3.58 23.91
C ALA A 78 -18.93 -3.38 23.98
N GLU A 79 -18.29 -2.82 22.96
CA GLU A 79 -16.89 -2.42 23.00
C GLU A 79 -16.69 -1.20 23.89
N ALA A 80 -17.59 -0.22 23.79
CA ALA A 80 -17.56 0.97 24.64
C ALA A 80 -17.60 0.59 26.12
N ALA A 81 -18.55 -0.27 26.51
CA ALA A 81 -18.64 -0.76 27.88
C ALA A 81 -17.35 -1.47 28.36
N ARG A 82 -16.58 -2.10 27.47
CA ARG A 82 -15.33 -2.80 27.80
C ARG A 82 -14.10 -1.89 27.87
N SER A 83 -14.12 -0.77 27.14
CA SER A 83 -12.94 0.08 26.92
C SER A 83 -12.95 1.38 27.73
N LEU A 84 -14.07 1.73 28.38
CA LEU A 84 -14.16 2.92 29.23
C LEU A 84 -13.22 2.82 30.44
N ARG A 85 -12.48 3.90 30.69
CA ARG A 85 -11.64 4.05 31.88
C ARG A 85 -12.44 4.67 33.03
N SER A 86 -11.92 4.53 34.25
CA SER A 86 -12.51 5.15 35.43
C SER A 86 -12.66 6.67 35.21
N GLY A 87 -13.88 7.19 35.34
CA GLY A 87 -14.20 8.61 35.17
C GLY A 87 -14.64 9.03 33.76
N GLU A 88 -14.61 8.14 32.76
CA GLU A 88 -15.14 8.40 31.41
C GLU A 88 -16.65 8.12 31.34
N ARG A 89 -17.41 8.99 30.64
CA ARG A 89 -18.84 8.76 30.37
C ARG A 89 -19.01 7.79 29.21
N ALA A 90 -20.02 6.92 29.30
CA ALA A 90 -20.35 6.05 28.19
C ALA A 90 -20.89 6.86 26.99
N PRO A 91 -20.48 6.52 25.75
CA PRO A 91 -21.01 7.20 24.58
C PRO A 91 -22.48 6.84 24.39
N TYR A 92 -23.29 7.83 24.01
CA TYR A 92 -24.70 7.62 23.70
C TYR A 92 -24.86 7.10 22.27
N VAL A 93 -25.25 5.82 22.13
CA VAL A 93 -25.34 5.15 20.83
C VAL A 93 -26.76 5.22 20.29
N ILE A 94 -26.89 5.70 19.05
CA ILE A 94 -28.15 5.84 18.31
C ILE A 94 -28.00 5.08 17.00
N ALA A 95 -28.98 4.31 16.58
CA ALA A 95 -28.98 3.66 15.27
C ALA A 95 -30.35 3.82 14.59
N PRO A 96 -30.52 4.81 13.68
CA PRO A 96 -31.75 4.92 12.91
C PRO A 96 -31.91 3.71 12.00
N LEU A 97 -33.17 3.31 11.80
CA LEU A 97 -33.53 2.22 10.91
C LEU A 97 -34.14 2.80 9.63
N PHE A 98 -33.62 2.34 8.49
CA PHE A 98 -34.17 2.64 7.17
C PHE A 98 -34.78 1.36 6.59
N PRO A 99 -36.01 1.00 7.00
CA PRO A 99 -36.61 -0.24 6.58
C PRO A 99 -36.98 -0.22 5.10
N THR A 100 -36.83 -1.36 4.44
CA THR A 100 -37.33 -1.54 3.07
C THR A 100 -38.63 -2.33 3.06
N ARG A 101 -39.47 -2.16 2.04
CA ARG A 101 -40.74 -2.94 1.90
C ARG A 101 -40.49 -4.44 2.01
N LYS A 102 -39.43 -4.93 1.36
CA LYS A 102 -39.01 -6.34 1.41
C LYS A 102 -38.58 -6.77 2.81
N ALA A 103 -37.87 -5.92 3.53
CA ALA A 103 -37.45 -6.22 4.91
C ALA A 103 -38.65 -6.28 5.85
N LEU A 104 -39.57 -5.31 5.78
CA LEU A 104 -40.80 -5.26 6.59
C LEU A 104 -41.69 -6.46 6.33
N ALA A 105 -41.93 -6.80 5.06
CA ALA A 105 -42.70 -7.97 4.66
C ALA A 105 -42.11 -9.27 5.23
N ARG A 106 -40.78 -9.47 5.14
CA ARG A 106 -40.10 -10.64 5.69
C ARG A 106 -40.28 -10.80 7.20
N MET A 107 -40.43 -9.69 7.93
CA MET A 107 -40.55 -9.72 9.39
C MET A 107 -41.98 -9.60 9.88
N LYS A 108 -42.95 -9.47 8.97
CA LYS A 108 -44.36 -9.23 9.29
C LYS A 108 -44.55 -7.98 10.16
N VAL A 109 -43.79 -6.92 9.87
CA VAL A 109 -43.92 -5.62 10.54
C VAL A 109 -44.80 -4.72 9.67
N PRO A 110 -45.92 -4.17 10.19
CA PRO A 110 -46.78 -3.27 9.45
C PRO A 110 -46.07 -1.95 9.09
N ALA A 111 -46.36 -1.40 7.91
CA ALA A 111 -45.67 -0.22 7.36
C ALA A 111 -46.36 1.11 7.71
N GLU A 112 -47.53 1.08 8.35
CA GLU A 112 -48.38 2.23 8.61
C GLU A 112 -47.66 3.25 9.51
N GLY A 113 -47.64 4.51 9.06
CA GLY A 113 -47.00 5.62 9.76
C GLY A 113 -45.47 5.57 9.80
N LEU A 114 -44.82 4.59 9.16
CA LEU A 114 -43.36 4.48 9.09
C LEU A 114 -42.85 4.99 7.73
N ALA A 115 -41.72 5.70 7.75
CA ALA A 115 -40.98 5.97 6.52
C ALA A 115 -40.34 4.65 6.00
N VAL A 116 -40.62 4.28 4.75
CA VAL A 116 -40.16 3.03 4.13
C VAL A 116 -39.43 3.30 2.82
N TRP A 117 -38.19 2.84 2.70
CA TRP A 117 -37.36 3.02 1.51
C TRP A 117 -37.45 1.88 0.51
N ASN A 118 -37.05 2.15 -0.73
CA ASN A 118 -36.96 1.12 -1.76
C ASN A 118 -35.75 0.20 -1.53
N ASP A 119 -35.91 -1.07 -1.91
CA ASP A 119 -34.81 -2.05 -1.98
C ASP A 119 -34.27 -2.13 -3.41
N SER A 120 -33.85 -0.99 -3.97
CA SER A 120 -33.41 -0.85 -5.37
C SER A 120 -32.00 -1.39 -5.61
N TRP A 121 -31.74 -2.62 -5.14
CA TRP A 121 -30.51 -3.35 -5.46
C TRP A 121 -30.80 -4.59 -6.33
N SER A 122 -31.64 -4.43 -7.36
CA SER A 122 -31.59 -5.39 -8.48
C SER A 122 -30.41 -5.01 -9.37
N ARG A 123 -29.62 -6.02 -9.75
CA ARG A 123 -28.26 -5.96 -10.33
C ARG A 123 -28.09 -5.11 -11.62
N ASN A 124 -29.10 -4.40 -12.09
CA ASN A 124 -29.09 -3.64 -13.36
C ASN A 124 -29.68 -2.22 -13.31
N LEU A 125 -30.29 -1.74 -12.20
CA LEU A 125 -31.00 -0.44 -12.23
C LEU A 125 -30.08 0.78 -12.07
N ALA A 126 -28.96 0.66 -11.37
CA ALA A 126 -27.96 1.74 -11.26
C ALA A 126 -27.25 2.02 -12.60
N ALA A 127 -27.21 1.04 -13.52
CA ALA A 127 -26.69 1.20 -14.88
C ALA A 127 -27.69 1.90 -15.82
N LEU A 128 -28.96 1.99 -15.43
CA LEU A 128 -30.06 2.56 -16.24
C LEU A 128 -30.47 3.98 -15.77
N GLY A 129 -29.73 4.59 -14.84
CA GLY A 129 -30.02 5.94 -14.35
C GLY A 129 -31.29 6.08 -13.50
N LYS A 130 -31.88 4.97 -13.02
CA LYS A 130 -33.14 4.96 -12.25
C LYS A 130 -32.95 4.73 -10.74
N ALA A 131 -31.72 4.79 -10.22
CA ALA A 131 -31.41 4.49 -8.82
C ALA A 131 -31.50 5.74 -7.91
N GLU A 132 -32.55 6.55 -8.07
CA GLU A 132 -32.66 7.87 -7.42
C GLU A 132 -33.21 7.82 -5.97
N ASP A 133 -33.83 6.71 -5.54
CA ASP A 133 -34.56 6.66 -4.25
C ASP A 133 -34.11 5.53 -3.31
N ASP A 134 -32.83 5.49 -2.94
CA ASP A 134 -32.37 4.59 -1.87
C ASP A 134 -31.81 5.35 -0.66
N TRP A 135 -32.01 4.78 0.53
CA TRP A 135 -31.65 5.41 1.79
C TRP A 135 -30.13 5.65 1.93
N ARG A 136 -29.27 4.89 1.23
CA ARG A 136 -27.80 5.08 1.27
C ARG A 136 -27.37 6.31 0.50
N GLY A 137 -28.16 6.71 -0.49
CA GLY A 137 -27.95 7.90 -1.31
C GLY A 137 -28.56 9.18 -0.75
N GLY A 138 -29.30 9.13 0.37
CA GLY A 138 -30.11 10.27 0.80
C GLY A 138 -31.40 10.41 -0.01
N GLY A 139 -31.92 9.31 -0.56
CA GLY A 139 -33.20 9.29 -1.26
C GLY A 139 -34.38 9.40 -0.30
N ASP A 140 -35.54 9.75 -0.85
CA ASP A 140 -36.79 9.84 -0.10
C ASP A 140 -37.35 8.46 0.21
N ALA A 141 -38.12 8.38 1.30
CA ALA A 141 -38.93 7.21 1.56
C ALA A 141 -39.96 7.04 0.43
N SER A 142 -40.18 5.80 0.01
CA SER A 142 -41.08 5.46 -1.09
C SER A 142 -42.57 5.71 -0.80
N ASN A 143 -42.91 6.06 0.44
CA ASN A 143 -44.28 6.30 0.90
C ASN A 143 -44.44 7.66 1.59
N MET A 144 -43.37 8.45 1.72
CA MET A 144 -43.35 9.74 2.42
C MET A 144 -42.24 10.61 1.82
N GLN A 145 -42.48 11.90 1.64
CA GLN A 145 -41.46 12.84 1.15
C GLN A 145 -40.47 13.24 2.26
N ILE A 146 -39.70 12.27 2.74
CA ILE A 146 -38.67 12.46 3.75
C ILE A 146 -37.40 11.69 3.37
N SER A 147 -36.31 12.42 3.25
CA SER A 147 -35.00 11.88 2.94
C SER A 147 -34.39 11.22 4.16
N SER A 148 -33.72 10.10 3.93
CA SER A 148 -32.88 9.48 4.94
C SER A 148 -31.76 10.39 5.48
N PHE A 149 -31.35 11.42 4.73
CA PHE A 149 -30.41 12.45 5.22
C PHE A 149 -31.10 13.49 6.10
N GLU A 150 -32.35 13.86 5.83
CA GLU A 150 -33.16 14.71 6.71
C GLU A 150 -33.35 14.07 8.08
N ILE A 151 -33.50 12.73 8.14
CA ILE A 151 -33.54 11.99 9.43
C ILE A 151 -32.28 12.24 10.27
N ILE A 152 -31.11 12.29 9.65
CA ILE A 152 -29.85 12.58 10.36
C ILE A 152 -29.81 14.03 10.81
N ASP A 153 -30.25 14.97 9.97
CA ASP A 153 -30.39 16.38 10.35
C ASP A 153 -31.28 16.53 11.59
N HIS A 154 -32.40 15.81 11.67
CA HIS A 154 -33.30 15.86 12.82
C HIS A 154 -32.70 15.22 14.08
N ILE A 155 -31.96 14.11 13.94
CA ILE A 155 -31.22 13.51 15.06
C ILE A 155 -30.16 14.49 15.57
N PHE A 156 -29.42 15.15 14.67
CA PHE A 156 -28.41 16.13 15.04
C PHE A 156 -29.04 17.36 15.72
N ALA A 157 -30.15 17.87 15.19
CA ALA A 157 -30.88 18.97 15.81
C ALA A 157 -31.34 18.61 17.22
N ARG A 158 -31.84 17.39 17.44
CA ARG A 158 -32.24 16.91 18.78
C ARG A 158 -31.05 16.79 19.74
N LEU A 159 -29.91 16.28 19.27
CA LEU A 159 -28.67 16.25 20.04
C LEU A 159 -28.14 17.66 20.39
N GLY A 160 -28.56 18.68 19.63
CA GLY A 160 -28.27 20.09 19.89
C GLY A 160 -29.00 20.66 21.10
N ASP A 161 -30.04 20.01 21.61
CA ASP A 161 -30.79 20.51 22.77
C ASP A 161 -29.95 20.47 24.05
N ARG A 162 -29.64 21.64 24.62
CA ARG A 162 -28.85 21.78 25.86
C ARG A 162 -29.58 21.27 27.09
N SER A 163 -30.91 21.25 27.09
CA SER A 163 -31.70 20.71 28.20
C SER A 163 -31.64 19.18 28.26
N LEU A 164 -31.51 18.53 27.09
CA LEU A 164 -31.47 17.06 26.97
C LEU A 164 -30.03 16.50 26.98
N TYR A 165 -29.08 17.25 26.42
CA TYR A 165 -27.68 16.83 26.28
C TYR A 165 -26.73 17.96 26.73
N PRO A 166 -26.70 18.29 28.03
CA PRO A 166 -25.95 19.44 28.55
C PRO A 166 -24.43 19.28 28.37
N ASN A 167 -23.90 18.06 28.48
CA ASN A 167 -22.47 17.78 28.44
C ASN A 167 -21.93 17.39 27.06
N LEU A 168 -22.79 17.28 26.05
CA LEU A 168 -22.40 16.83 24.72
C LEU A 168 -21.40 17.79 24.07
N ARG A 169 -20.28 17.23 23.60
CA ARG A 169 -19.18 17.93 22.92
C ARG A 169 -18.88 17.36 21.53
N ARG A 170 -19.31 16.13 21.27
CA ARG A 170 -19.04 15.46 20.00
C ARG A 170 -20.17 14.54 19.55
N VAL A 171 -20.41 14.53 18.24
CA VAL A 171 -21.25 13.54 17.56
C VAL A 171 -20.42 12.85 16.48
N VAL A 172 -20.52 11.52 16.40
CA VAL A 172 -19.88 10.73 15.34
C VAL A 172 -20.95 10.01 14.53
N LEU A 173 -20.95 10.23 13.21
CA LEU A 173 -21.77 9.47 12.27
C LEU A 173 -20.91 8.37 11.65
N ALA A 174 -21.22 7.11 11.95
CA ALA A 174 -20.42 5.95 11.55
C ALA A 174 -21.25 4.94 10.74
N GLY A 175 -20.62 4.31 9.74
CA GLY A 175 -21.30 3.30 8.93
C GLY A 175 -20.34 2.29 8.30
N PHE A 176 -20.81 1.05 8.20
CA PHE A 176 -20.10 -0.07 7.59
C PHE A 176 -20.87 -0.61 6.38
N SER A 177 -20.15 -1.01 5.33
CA SER A 177 -20.73 -1.56 4.10
C SER A 177 -21.76 -0.59 3.48
N ALA A 178 -23.06 -0.94 3.42
CA ALA A 178 -24.11 -0.01 2.97
C ALA A 178 -24.16 1.27 3.82
N GLY A 179 -23.95 1.19 5.14
CA GLY A 179 -23.82 2.38 5.98
C GLY A 179 -22.57 3.20 5.66
N GLY A 180 -21.49 2.58 5.20
CA GLY A 180 -20.31 3.29 4.72
C GLY A 180 -20.61 4.14 3.48
N GLN A 181 -21.47 3.65 2.58
CA GLN A 181 -21.97 4.40 1.42
C GLN A 181 -22.79 5.62 1.87
N PHE A 182 -23.67 5.42 2.85
CA PHE A 182 -24.47 6.48 3.46
C PHE A 182 -23.58 7.59 4.02
N VAL A 183 -22.67 7.25 4.94
CA VAL A 183 -21.85 8.22 5.64
C VAL A 183 -20.92 8.96 4.67
N SER A 184 -20.34 8.26 3.69
CA SER A 184 -19.50 8.90 2.67
C SER A 184 -20.24 9.98 1.87
N ARG A 185 -21.55 9.82 1.63
CA ARG A 185 -22.37 10.79 0.89
C ARG A 185 -22.92 11.87 1.80
N TYR A 186 -23.40 11.54 2.99
CA TYR A 186 -23.85 12.55 3.94
C TYR A 186 -22.69 13.49 4.34
N ALA A 187 -21.47 12.98 4.49
CA ALA A 187 -20.30 13.82 4.70
C ALA A 187 -20.05 14.82 3.56
N ALA A 188 -20.49 14.52 2.34
CA ALA A 188 -20.34 15.37 1.16
C ALA A 188 -21.45 16.44 1.03
N VAL A 189 -22.71 16.10 1.36
CA VAL A 189 -23.87 16.96 1.08
C VAL A 189 -24.77 17.29 2.29
N GLY A 190 -24.63 16.56 3.39
CA GLY A 190 -25.42 16.73 4.62
C GLY A 190 -25.18 18.09 5.27
N LYS A 191 -26.11 18.61 6.09
CA LYS A 191 -25.88 19.87 6.84
C LYS A 191 -24.71 19.74 7.81
N GLY A 192 -24.65 18.63 8.54
CA GLY A 192 -23.48 18.26 9.32
C GLY A 192 -23.21 19.16 10.53
N THR A 193 -24.23 19.85 11.05
CA THR A 193 -24.17 20.75 12.20
C THR A 193 -25.12 20.28 13.30
N VAL A 194 -24.72 20.47 14.57
CA VAL A 194 -25.51 20.09 15.76
C VAL A 194 -25.85 21.34 16.58
N ARG A 195 -24.82 21.99 17.14
CA ARG A 195 -24.88 23.32 17.78
C ARG A 195 -23.46 23.86 17.93
N ASP A 196 -23.32 25.13 18.26
CA ASP A 196 -22.03 25.73 18.58
C ASP A 196 -21.33 25.02 19.73
N GLY A 197 -20.05 24.70 19.54
CA GLY A 197 -19.22 23.96 20.50
C GLY A 197 -19.36 22.44 20.44
N VAL A 198 -20.23 21.87 19.58
CA VAL A 198 -20.32 20.42 19.35
C VAL A 198 -19.70 20.04 18.01
N THR A 199 -18.64 19.23 18.05
CA THR A 199 -17.94 18.77 16.86
C THR A 199 -18.63 17.57 16.21
N VAL A 200 -18.62 17.50 14.87
CA VAL A 200 -19.15 16.35 14.12
C VAL A 200 -18.04 15.63 13.37
N GLY A 201 -17.89 14.34 13.63
CA GLY A 201 -16.97 13.44 12.95
C GLY A 201 -17.71 12.39 12.10
N TYR A 202 -17.05 11.89 11.05
CA TYR A 202 -17.62 10.91 10.12
C TYR A 202 -16.71 9.70 10.00
N ILE A 203 -17.30 8.51 9.97
CA ILE A 203 -16.56 7.27 9.71
C ILE A 203 -17.27 6.41 8.67
N ALA A 204 -16.68 6.33 7.48
CA ALA A 204 -17.18 5.49 6.39
C ALA A 204 -16.25 4.27 6.21
N SER A 205 -16.80 3.06 6.37
CA SER A 205 -16.00 1.82 6.40
C SER A 205 -16.45 0.77 5.39
N SER A 206 -15.51 0.21 4.63
CA SER A 206 -15.69 -0.93 3.70
C SER A 206 -16.99 -0.91 2.84
N PRO A 207 -17.40 0.23 2.25
CA PRO A 207 -18.53 0.25 1.33
C PRO A 207 -18.21 -0.56 0.06
N SER A 208 -19.25 -0.98 -0.65
CA SER A 208 -19.04 -1.56 -1.98
C SER A 208 -18.58 -0.51 -2.99
N THR A 209 -18.91 0.77 -2.82
CA THR A 209 -18.45 1.87 -3.69
C THR A 209 -18.16 3.11 -2.86
N TRP A 210 -17.16 3.88 -3.29
CA TRP A 210 -16.84 5.18 -2.70
C TRP A 210 -17.40 6.31 -3.56
N LEU A 211 -17.82 7.40 -2.92
CA LEU A 211 -18.21 8.63 -3.62
C LEU A 211 -16.95 9.32 -4.16
N ARG A 212 -16.91 9.59 -5.46
CA ARG A 212 -15.89 10.41 -6.10
C ARG A 212 -16.46 11.79 -6.45
N ILE A 213 -15.64 12.82 -6.35
CA ILE A 213 -15.91 14.13 -6.96
C ILE A 213 -15.72 13.96 -8.47
N ASP A 214 -16.80 13.57 -9.15
CA ASP A 214 -16.88 13.41 -10.61
C ASP A 214 -18.29 13.81 -11.08
N PRO A 215 -18.44 15.00 -11.70
CA PRO A 215 -19.74 15.53 -12.14
C PRO A 215 -20.43 14.69 -13.22
N LYS A 216 -19.71 13.80 -13.90
CA LYS A 216 -20.24 13.03 -15.04
C LYS A 216 -20.78 11.67 -14.63
N THR A 217 -20.34 11.16 -13.49
CA THR A 217 -20.68 9.82 -13.02
C THR A 217 -21.92 9.87 -12.11
N PRO A 218 -22.87 8.92 -12.22
CA PRO A 218 -24.10 8.90 -11.43
C PRO A 218 -23.84 9.00 -9.92
N TRP A 219 -24.76 9.58 -9.15
CA TRP A 219 -24.67 9.85 -7.70
C TRP A 219 -24.26 8.63 -6.84
N HIS A 220 -24.53 7.42 -7.35
CA HIS A 220 -24.02 6.19 -6.75
C HIS A 220 -22.48 6.06 -6.77
N TYR A 221 -21.77 6.82 -7.59
CA TYR A 221 -20.30 6.81 -7.67
C TYR A 221 -19.68 8.21 -7.81
N GLY A 222 -20.42 9.17 -8.36
CA GLY A 222 -20.02 10.55 -8.69
C GLY A 222 -21.05 11.58 -8.19
N LEU A 223 -21.23 12.70 -8.90
CA LEU A 223 -22.12 13.81 -8.51
C LEU A 223 -23.35 14.01 -9.42
N LYS A 224 -23.46 13.25 -10.51
CA LYS A 224 -24.55 13.39 -11.49
C LYS A 224 -25.87 12.81 -10.95
N GLY A 225 -26.98 13.53 -11.10
CA GLY A 225 -28.31 13.01 -10.72
C GLY A 225 -28.45 12.80 -9.21
N ARG A 226 -28.08 13.83 -8.43
CA ARG A 226 -28.24 13.85 -6.97
C ARG A 226 -29.71 13.79 -6.57
N THR A 227 -29.97 13.21 -5.40
CA THR A 227 -31.33 13.08 -4.85
C THR A 227 -31.95 14.44 -4.55
N ARG A 228 -33.27 14.49 -4.26
CA ARG A 228 -33.97 15.72 -3.86
C ARG A 228 -33.23 16.50 -2.78
N TYR A 229 -32.73 15.80 -1.76
CA TYR A 229 -31.99 16.42 -0.66
C TYR A 229 -30.68 17.09 -1.12
N ALA A 230 -29.99 16.48 -2.08
CA ALA A 230 -28.62 16.83 -2.45
C ALA A 230 -28.52 17.69 -3.72
N LYS A 231 -29.62 17.86 -4.45
CA LYS A 231 -29.65 18.50 -5.79
C LYS A 231 -29.16 19.95 -5.78
N ASP A 232 -29.41 20.68 -4.70
CA ASP A 232 -29.10 22.12 -4.60
C ASP A 232 -27.68 22.38 -4.08
N VAL A 233 -27.01 21.36 -3.55
CA VAL A 233 -25.61 21.47 -3.13
C VAL A 233 -24.75 21.59 -4.38
N GLN A 234 -23.91 22.61 -4.50
CA GLN A 234 -23.01 22.74 -5.66
C GLN A 234 -21.80 21.80 -5.53
N ASP A 235 -21.14 21.46 -6.64
CA ASP A 235 -19.97 20.56 -6.64
C ASP A 235 -18.80 21.15 -5.83
N GLU A 236 -18.64 22.48 -5.88
CA GLU A 236 -17.68 23.23 -5.07
C GLU A 236 -18.03 23.15 -3.58
N GLN A 237 -19.32 23.17 -3.24
CA GLN A 237 -19.78 23.03 -1.86
C GLN A 237 -19.55 21.59 -1.36
N VAL A 238 -19.69 20.57 -2.22
CA VAL A 238 -19.32 19.19 -1.88
C VAL A 238 -17.84 19.12 -1.47
N LEU A 239 -16.96 19.71 -2.28
CA LEU A 239 -15.53 19.76 -1.96
C LEU A 239 -15.28 20.56 -0.67
N ALA A 240 -15.93 21.71 -0.48
CA ALA A 240 -15.78 22.53 0.72
C ALA A 240 -16.23 21.79 1.99
N ASN A 241 -17.33 21.03 1.92
CA ASN A 241 -17.81 20.18 3.01
C ASN A 241 -16.78 19.11 3.34
N LEU A 242 -16.31 18.35 2.35
CA LEU A 242 -15.30 17.30 2.54
C LEU A 242 -13.96 17.85 3.03
N SER A 243 -13.64 19.10 2.66
CA SER A 243 -12.42 19.81 3.05
C SER A 243 -12.49 20.46 4.43
N SER A 244 -13.68 20.61 5.03
CA SER A 244 -13.83 21.20 6.36
C SER A 244 -14.16 20.16 7.44
N ARG A 245 -14.60 18.96 7.04
CA ARG A 245 -15.08 17.91 7.94
C ARG A 245 -13.99 16.91 8.30
N SER A 246 -14.03 16.41 9.53
CA SER A 246 -13.17 15.30 9.98
C SER A 246 -13.77 13.98 9.52
N VAL A 247 -13.24 13.42 8.43
CA VAL A 247 -13.74 12.16 7.86
C VAL A 247 -12.67 11.07 7.92
N VAL A 248 -13.00 9.96 8.57
CA VAL A 248 -12.23 8.72 8.54
C VAL A 248 -12.82 7.80 7.49
N TYR A 249 -11.97 7.35 6.60
CA TYR A 249 -12.27 6.30 5.64
C TYR A 249 -11.48 5.06 6.02
N ALA A 250 -12.15 3.93 6.23
CA ALA A 250 -11.51 2.71 6.66
C ALA A 250 -11.85 1.51 5.78
N CYS A 251 -10.93 0.55 5.66
CA CYS A 251 -11.19 -0.71 4.99
C CYS A 251 -10.31 -1.82 5.56
N GLY A 252 -10.86 -3.03 5.66
CA GLY A 252 -10.09 -4.22 6.00
C GLY A 252 -9.14 -4.63 4.87
N GLU A 253 -7.88 -4.91 5.22
CA GLU A 253 -6.84 -5.35 4.26
C GLU A 253 -7.22 -6.65 3.53
N LYS A 254 -7.90 -7.57 4.22
CA LYS A 254 -8.38 -8.85 3.68
C LYS A 254 -9.83 -8.76 3.19
N ASP A 255 -10.40 -7.56 3.03
CA ASP A 255 -11.73 -7.34 2.46
C ASP A 255 -11.69 -7.50 0.92
N THR A 256 -11.23 -8.69 0.50
CA THR A 256 -10.99 -9.08 -0.89
C THR A 256 -12.04 -10.07 -1.41
N LYS A 257 -12.91 -10.61 -0.53
CA LYS A 257 -13.96 -11.58 -0.88
C LYS A 257 -15.26 -10.87 -1.33
N SER A 258 -15.89 -11.38 -2.40
CA SER A 258 -16.89 -10.65 -3.20
C SER A 258 -18.34 -11.17 -3.11
N GLY A 259 -18.79 -11.62 -1.93
CA GLY A 259 -20.14 -12.21 -1.76
C GLY A 259 -21.32 -11.26 -2.03
N ALA A 260 -21.16 -9.95 -1.78
CA ALA A 260 -22.16 -8.91 -2.01
C ALA A 260 -21.47 -7.60 -2.46
N LEU A 261 -20.88 -7.62 -3.65
CA LEU A 261 -20.20 -6.47 -4.25
C LEU A 261 -20.98 -5.98 -5.48
N ASP A 262 -21.05 -4.66 -5.66
CA ASP A 262 -21.55 -4.08 -6.91
C ASP A 262 -20.57 -4.40 -8.04
N LYS A 263 -21.05 -5.07 -9.10
CA LYS A 263 -20.27 -5.53 -10.24
C LYS A 263 -20.53 -4.71 -11.51
N SER A 264 -21.24 -3.59 -11.42
CA SER A 264 -21.40 -2.69 -12.56
C SER A 264 -20.06 -2.18 -13.08
N LEU A 265 -19.99 -1.77 -14.35
CA LEU A 265 -18.76 -1.22 -14.94
C LEU A 265 -18.21 -0.03 -14.14
N ALA A 266 -19.09 0.88 -13.71
CA ALA A 266 -18.71 2.03 -12.90
C ALA A 266 -18.16 1.63 -11.51
N ALA A 267 -18.72 0.59 -10.90
CA ALA A 267 -18.22 0.05 -9.64
C ALA A 267 -16.87 -0.66 -9.83
N MET A 268 -16.74 -1.46 -10.89
CA MET A 268 -15.51 -2.20 -11.21
C MET A 268 -14.38 -1.26 -11.63
N ALA A 269 -14.68 -0.09 -12.19
CA ALA A 269 -13.70 0.95 -12.45
C ALA A 269 -13.07 1.52 -11.16
N GLN A 270 -13.73 1.36 -10.00
CA GLN A 270 -13.10 1.67 -8.71
C GLN A 270 -12.16 0.53 -8.25
N GLY A 271 -12.39 -0.72 -8.66
CA GLY A 271 -11.56 -1.88 -8.30
C GLY A 271 -12.35 -3.18 -8.20
N GLU A 272 -11.64 -4.32 -8.26
CA GLU A 272 -12.24 -5.67 -8.27
C GLU A 272 -12.80 -6.15 -6.92
N ASN A 273 -12.34 -5.55 -5.82
CA ASN A 273 -12.76 -5.87 -4.46
C ASN A 273 -12.75 -4.60 -3.58
N ARG A 274 -13.28 -4.67 -2.35
CA ARG A 274 -13.43 -3.47 -1.49
C ARG A 274 -12.10 -2.83 -1.14
N PHE A 275 -11.07 -3.63 -0.87
CA PHE A 275 -9.75 -3.11 -0.57
C PHE A 275 -9.11 -2.42 -1.79
N ALA A 276 -9.23 -3.01 -2.99
CA ALA A 276 -8.82 -2.37 -4.24
C ALA A 276 -9.57 -1.04 -4.49
N ARG A 277 -10.88 -1.02 -4.24
CA ARG A 277 -11.71 0.20 -4.32
C ARG A 277 -11.27 1.26 -3.32
N PHE A 278 -10.94 0.86 -2.10
CA PHE A 278 -10.43 1.77 -1.08
C PHE A 278 -9.11 2.40 -1.50
N ARG A 279 -8.16 1.63 -2.06
CA ARG A 279 -6.91 2.17 -2.61
C ARG A 279 -7.14 3.14 -3.77
N SER A 280 -8.07 2.82 -4.68
CA SER A 280 -8.46 3.70 -5.78
C SER A 280 -9.13 4.99 -5.29
N PHE A 281 -9.89 4.91 -4.20
CA PHE A 281 -10.51 6.06 -3.56
C PHE A 281 -9.49 6.95 -2.83
N MET A 282 -8.53 6.37 -2.11
CA MET A 282 -7.42 7.13 -1.49
C MET A 282 -6.71 8.01 -2.52
N ARG A 283 -6.34 7.41 -3.67
CA ARG A 283 -5.74 8.13 -4.80
C ARG A 283 -6.63 9.26 -5.35
N HIS A 284 -7.94 9.03 -5.40
CA HIS A 284 -8.90 10.05 -5.83
C HIS A 284 -8.90 11.25 -4.88
N VAL A 285 -8.97 11.01 -3.57
CA VAL A 285 -8.97 12.11 -2.58
C VAL A 285 -7.69 12.93 -2.64
N GLU A 286 -6.55 12.31 -2.98
CA GLU A 286 -5.27 13.01 -3.08
C GLU A 286 -5.16 13.96 -4.26
N THR A 287 -6.05 13.87 -5.26
CA THR A 287 -6.13 14.89 -6.31
C THR A 287 -6.77 16.19 -5.81
N PHE A 288 -7.31 16.21 -4.59
CA PHE A 288 -7.97 17.34 -3.93
C PHE A 288 -7.24 17.70 -2.62
N PRO A 289 -6.18 18.54 -2.65
CA PRO A 289 -5.35 18.85 -1.48
C PRO A 289 -6.13 19.34 -0.26
N GLU A 290 -7.16 20.17 -0.50
CA GLU A 290 -8.10 20.69 0.50
C GLU A 290 -8.89 19.59 1.20
N TRP A 291 -9.39 18.59 0.46
CA TRP A 291 -10.05 17.41 1.04
C TRP A 291 -9.04 16.52 1.78
N ARG A 292 -7.89 16.27 1.17
CA ARG A 292 -6.86 15.39 1.74
C ARG A 292 -6.36 15.86 3.11
N LYS A 293 -6.33 17.17 3.38
CA LYS A 293 -5.91 17.77 4.67
C LYS A 293 -6.73 17.26 5.86
N ASN A 294 -8.00 16.93 5.64
CA ASN A 294 -8.95 16.53 6.69
C ASN A 294 -9.46 15.08 6.55
N ALA A 295 -9.14 14.41 5.43
CA ALA A 295 -9.34 12.98 5.26
C ALA A 295 -8.28 12.15 6.01
N VAL A 296 -8.74 11.18 6.81
CA VAL A 296 -7.92 10.17 7.48
C VAL A 296 -8.21 8.81 6.83
N PHE A 297 -7.17 8.09 6.45
CA PHE A 297 -7.29 6.76 5.85
C PHE A 297 -6.77 5.69 6.79
N HIS A 298 -7.56 4.63 6.98
CA HIS A 298 -7.20 3.54 7.86
C HIS A 298 -7.38 2.17 7.18
N VAL A 299 -6.26 1.51 6.89
CA VAL A 299 -6.25 0.11 6.50
C VAL A 299 -6.21 -0.74 7.77
N ILE A 300 -7.13 -1.67 7.94
CA ILE A 300 -7.22 -2.52 9.12
C ILE A 300 -6.56 -3.88 8.80
N PRO A 301 -5.36 -4.17 9.32
CA PRO A 301 -4.60 -5.37 8.93
C PRO A 301 -5.34 -6.65 9.27
N GLY A 302 -5.29 -7.62 8.36
CA GLY A 302 -5.88 -8.94 8.54
C GLY A 302 -7.42 -8.99 8.59
N LEU A 303 -8.13 -7.86 8.53
CA LEU A 303 -9.58 -7.81 8.62
C LEU A 303 -10.25 -8.05 7.26
N GLY A 304 -11.19 -9.00 7.20
CA GLY A 304 -12.06 -9.22 6.05
C GLY A 304 -13.31 -8.32 6.05
N HIS A 305 -14.38 -8.71 5.35
CA HIS A 305 -15.64 -7.97 5.39
C HIS A 305 -16.41 -8.19 6.70
N ASN A 306 -16.00 -7.53 7.79
CA ASN A 306 -16.56 -7.71 9.12
C ASN A 306 -16.73 -6.38 9.86
N GLY A 307 -17.96 -5.89 9.95
CA GLY A 307 -18.32 -4.63 10.61
C GLY A 307 -18.00 -4.62 12.11
N ARG A 308 -18.36 -5.69 12.83
CA ARG A 308 -18.02 -5.85 14.26
C ARG A 308 -16.50 -5.77 14.49
N GLY A 309 -15.70 -6.32 13.58
CA GLY A 309 -14.24 -6.26 13.64
C GLY A 309 -13.64 -4.89 13.34
N VAL A 310 -14.40 -3.97 12.72
CA VAL A 310 -14.04 -2.55 12.61
C VAL A 310 -14.29 -1.83 13.95
N TYR A 311 -15.47 -2.06 14.54
CA TYR A 311 -15.92 -1.34 15.74
C TYR A 311 -15.30 -1.85 17.05
N ASN A 312 -14.91 -3.12 17.13
CA ASN A 312 -14.34 -3.75 18.34
C ASN A 312 -12.81 -3.58 18.48
N ARG A 313 -12.21 -2.56 17.86
CA ARG A 313 -10.75 -2.33 17.92
C ARG A 313 -10.46 -1.19 18.88
N PRO A 314 -9.59 -1.39 19.90
CA PRO A 314 -9.29 -0.35 20.90
C PRO A 314 -8.85 0.98 20.30
N ALA A 315 -8.01 0.96 19.25
CA ALA A 315 -7.57 2.18 18.57
C ALA A 315 -8.73 2.94 17.90
N PHE A 316 -9.71 2.23 17.36
CA PHE A 316 -10.88 2.82 16.72
C PHE A 316 -11.86 3.40 17.76
N PHE A 317 -11.99 2.74 18.91
CA PHE A 317 -12.74 3.26 20.05
C PHE A 317 -12.10 4.52 20.64
N ASP A 318 -10.78 4.50 20.88
CA ASP A 318 -10.02 5.66 21.37
C ASP A 318 -10.17 6.87 20.44
N PHE A 319 -10.19 6.65 19.12
CA PHE A 319 -10.45 7.73 18.15
C PHE A 319 -11.83 8.36 18.31
N ILE A 320 -12.89 7.57 18.47
CA ILE A 320 -14.25 8.07 18.64
C ILE A 320 -14.37 8.89 19.94
N MET A 321 -13.74 8.41 21.01
CA MET A 321 -13.79 9.07 22.32
C MET A 321 -12.91 10.32 22.39
N LYS A 322 -11.70 10.31 21.80
CA LYS A 322 -10.71 11.40 21.93
C LYS A 322 -10.77 12.42 20.79
N GLY A 323 -11.22 12.01 19.60
CA GLY A 323 -11.52 12.81 18.41
C GLY A 323 -10.49 13.88 18.07
N GLY A 324 -9.28 13.42 17.78
CA GLY A 324 -8.22 14.24 17.19
C GLY A 324 -7.64 13.56 15.95
N LYS A 325 -7.03 14.38 15.09
CA LYS A 325 -6.10 13.92 14.04
C LYS A 325 -4.88 13.19 14.62
N ASP A 326 -4.59 13.40 15.91
CA ASP A 326 -3.42 12.88 16.61
C ASP A 326 -3.64 11.48 17.23
N GLY A 327 -4.88 10.99 17.29
CA GLY A 327 -5.18 9.62 17.72
C GLY A 327 -4.82 8.54 16.70
N PHE A 328 -4.39 8.96 15.50
CA PHE A 328 -3.95 8.10 14.41
C PHE A 328 -2.80 8.79 13.65
N SER A 329 -1.59 8.77 14.20
CA SER A 329 -0.39 8.70 13.37
C SER A 329 -0.23 7.26 12.85
N VAL A 330 -1.26 6.70 12.20
CA VAL A 330 -1.03 5.51 11.38
C VAL A 330 -0.30 6.00 10.17
N GLN A 331 0.90 5.46 9.99
CA GLN A 331 1.67 5.59 8.77
C GLN A 331 0.78 5.13 7.62
N VAL A 332 0.11 6.07 6.96
CA VAL A 332 0.03 6.00 5.51
C VAL A 332 1.49 5.93 5.10
N GLU A 333 1.98 4.76 4.72
CA GLU A 333 3.28 4.66 4.06
C GLU A 333 3.26 5.74 2.97
N LYS A 334 4.08 6.77 3.15
CA LYS A 334 3.97 8.08 2.46
C LYS A 334 4.18 7.99 0.93
N ASP A 335 4.33 6.79 0.38
CA ASP A 335 4.84 6.53 -0.97
C ASP A 335 3.85 5.84 -1.93
N TRP A 336 2.63 5.50 -1.53
CA TRP A 336 1.68 4.84 -2.44
C TRP A 336 1.08 5.77 -3.52
N THR A 337 1.30 7.08 -3.40
CA THR A 337 0.37 8.06 -3.99
C THR A 337 0.99 9.04 -4.97
N ARG A 338 2.30 8.88 -5.24
CA ARG A 338 3.03 9.59 -6.31
C ARG A 338 3.75 8.60 -7.21
N THR A 339 3.06 7.51 -7.52
CA THR A 339 3.63 6.37 -8.24
C THR A 339 2.84 6.12 -9.54
N PRO A 340 3.46 6.31 -10.73
CA PRO A 340 2.80 6.17 -12.04
C PRO A 340 2.19 4.79 -12.24
N GLY A 341 2.99 3.80 -11.85
CA GLY A 341 2.64 2.41 -11.69
C GLY A 341 3.74 1.71 -10.91
N HIS A 342 3.39 0.59 -10.29
CA HIS A 342 4.34 -0.27 -9.63
C HIS A 342 3.86 -1.72 -9.60
N VAL A 343 4.84 -2.62 -9.48
CA VAL A 343 4.61 -4.01 -9.11
C VAL A 343 5.44 -4.30 -7.86
N SER A 344 4.81 -4.84 -6.82
CA SER A 344 5.51 -5.32 -5.65
C SER A 344 5.07 -6.72 -5.27
N VAL A 345 5.98 -7.46 -4.66
CA VAL A 345 5.72 -8.78 -4.10
C VAL A 345 6.42 -8.93 -2.77
N GLU A 346 5.66 -9.34 -1.76
CA GLU A 346 6.17 -9.68 -0.44
C GLU A 346 5.96 -11.17 -0.19
N TRP A 347 6.98 -11.84 0.33
CA TRP A 347 6.90 -13.23 0.75
C TRP A 347 6.91 -13.32 2.25
N LYS A 348 5.78 -13.77 2.81
CA LYS A 348 5.57 -13.94 4.24
C LYS A 348 4.63 -15.12 4.48
N ASP A 349 4.86 -15.86 5.55
CA ASP A 349 4.04 -17.01 5.95
C ASP A 349 3.84 -18.04 4.82
N GLY A 350 4.90 -18.28 4.03
CA GLY A 350 4.92 -19.25 2.93
C GLY A 350 4.12 -18.84 1.69
N LYS A 351 3.77 -17.56 1.55
CA LYS A 351 2.93 -17.06 0.43
C LYS A 351 3.47 -15.77 -0.15
N ALA A 352 3.31 -15.63 -1.47
CA ALA A 352 3.55 -14.38 -2.19
C ALA A 352 2.30 -13.49 -2.16
N VAL A 353 2.45 -12.26 -1.66
CA VAL A 353 1.43 -11.21 -1.68
C VAL A 353 1.82 -10.20 -2.76
N TRP A 354 1.00 -10.10 -3.80
CA TRP A 354 1.26 -9.27 -4.96
C TRP A 354 0.47 -7.97 -4.91
N THR A 355 1.11 -6.87 -5.31
CA THR A 355 0.42 -5.63 -5.65
C THR A 355 0.84 -5.18 -7.05
N VAL A 356 -0.15 -4.95 -7.92
CA VAL A 356 0.00 -4.46 -9.28
C VAL A 356 -0.91 -3.25 -9.41
N GLU A 357 -0.35 -2.05 -9.55
CA GLU A 357 -1.14 -0.82 -9.57
C GLU A 357 -0.60 0.23 -10.52
N GLY A 358 -1.48 1.13 -10.97
CA GLY A 358 -1.17 2.25 -11.86
C GLY A 358 -1.07 1.81 -13.32
N TYR A 359 -0.23 2.50 -14.08
CA TYR A 359 -0.12 2.35 -15.53
C TYR A 359 1.26 1.88 -15.93
N LEU A 360 1.34 1.04 -16.95
CA LEU A 360 2.58 0.74 -17.67
C LEU A 360 3.07 1.98 -18.44
N ASP A 361 2.14 2.70 -19.07
CA ASP A 361 2.33 4.00 -19.73
C ASP A 361 1.10 4.87 -19.38
N ILE A 362 1.32 6.00 -18.70
CA ILE A 362 0.28 6.95 -18.30
C ILE A 362 -0.36 7.62 -19.52
N ASP A 363 0.43 7.99 -20.52
CA ASP A 363 -0.04 8.77 -21.67
C ASP A 363 -0.95 7.89 -22.55
N ALA A 364 -0.52 6.65 -22.78
CA ALA A 364 -1.31 5.64 -23.48
C ALA A 364 -2.41 5.01 -22.61
N ARG A 365 -2.46 5.33 -21.30
CA ARG A 365 -3.36 4.75 -20.30
C ARG A 365 -3.33 3.22 -20.27
N THR A 366 -2.18 2.62 -20.57
CA THR A 366 -1.99 1.17 -20.54
C THR A 366 -1.92 0.70 -19.08
N PRO A 367 -2.83 -0.17 -18.60
CA PRO A 367 -2.78 -0.63 -17.21
C PRO A 367 -1.48 -1.34 -16.87
N MET A 368 -1.03 -1.20 -15.62
CA MET A 368 0.08 -2.00 -15.10
C MET A 368 -0.27 -3.48 -15.12
N ARG A 369 0.73 -4.33 -15.40
CA ARG A 369 0.59 -5.78 -15.51
C ARG A 369 1.66 -6.48 -14.68
N LYS A 370 1.35 -7.68 -14.18
CA LYS A 370 2.23 -8.45 -13.29
C LYS A 370 3.57 -8.83 -13.95
N ASP A 371 3.53 -9.07 -15.25
CA ASP A 371 4.64 -9.42 -16.14
C ASP A 371 5.20 -8.20 -16.89
N ALA A 372 4.99 -6.99 -16.35
CA ALA A 372 5.66 -5.79 -16.83
C ALA A 372 7.17 -5.94 -16.62
N LEU A 373 7.93 -5.46 -17.61
CA LEU A 373 9.38 -5.55 -17.63
C LEU A 373 9.95 -4.25 -17.07
N PHE A 374 10.78 -4.37 -16.04
CA PHE A 374 11.45 -3.24 -15.40
C PHE A 374 12.93 -3.30 -15.69
N TRP A 375 13.54 -2.16 -15.94
CA TRP A 375 15.00 -2.08 -15.87
C TRP A 375 15.43 -2.24 -14.41
N ALA A 376 16.12 -3.34 -14.10
CA ALA A 376 16.59 -3.70 -12.77
C ALA A 376 17.54 -2.65 -12.19
N ALA A 377 18.25 -1.94 -13.08
CA ALA A 377 19.37 -1.09 -12.72
C ALA A 377 20.31 -1.84 -11.77
N SER A 378 20.79 -1.19 -10.71
CA SER A 378 21.80 -1.79 -9.83
C SER A 378 21.36 -3.03 -9.05
N ASN A 379 20.08 -3.46 -9.08
CA ASN A 379 19.74 -4.80 -8.60
C ASN A 379 20.43 -5.91 -9.40
N THR A 380 20.87 -5.62 -10.64
CA THR A 380 21.70 -6.51 -11.47
C THR A 380 22.94 -7.01 -10.75
N LYS A 381 23.55 -6.19 -9.88
CA LYS A 381 24.79 -6.52 -9.16
C LYS A 381 24.66 -7.76 -8.28
N GLY A 382 23.51 -7.93 -7.60
CA GLY A 382 23.26 -9.11 -6.77
C GLY A 382 23.14 -10.37 -7.62
N ILE A 383 22.52 -10.26 -8.79
CA ILE A 383 22.35 -11.36 -9.74
C ILE A 383 23.70 -11.75 -10.38
N ALA A 384 24.50 -10.76 -10.78
CA ALA A 384 25.87 -10.97 -11.26
C ALA A 384 26.77 -11.60 -10.18
N ALA A 385 26.65 -11.14 -8.92
CA ALA A 385 27.36 -11.73 -7.80
C ALA A 385 26.98 -13.20 -7.59
N ALA A 386 25.71 -13.57 -7.73
CA ALA A 386 25.28 -14.96 -7.64
C ALA A 386 26.00 -15.85 -8.67
N LEU A 387 26.16 -15.38 -9.92
CA LEU A 387 26.94 -16.09 -10.94
C LEU A 387 28.40 -16.28 -10.49
N VAL A 388 29.09 -15.22 -10.08
CA VAL A 388 30.49 -15.31 -9.61
C VAL A 388 30.59 -16.31 -8.45
N LEU A 389 29.63 -16.28 -7.54
CA LEU A 389 29.59 -17.17 -6.38
C LEU A 389 29.33 -18.64 -6.74
N THR A 390 28.69 -18.95 -7.88
CA THR A 390 28.60 -20.35 -8.36
C THR A 390 29.99 -20.92 -8.65
N TYR A 391 30.88 -20.13 -9.26
CA TYR A 391 32.26 -20.55 -9.54
C TYR A 391 33.12 -20.61 -8.26
N VAL A 392 32.84 -19.76 -7.27
CA VAL A 392 33.46 -19.85 -5.94
C VAL A 392 33.01 -21.11 -5.21
N ASP A 393 31.74 -21.48 -5.34
CA ASP A 393 31.22 -22.69 -4.72
C ASP A 393 31.83 -23.96 -5.31
N GLU A 394 32.06 -23.96 -6.63
CA GLU A 394 32.78 -25.00 -7.36
C GLU A 394 34.30 -24.99 -7.14
N GLY A 395 34.85 -24.02 -6.38
CA GLY A 395 36.30 -23.90 -6.14
C GLY A 395 37.12 -23.43 -7.34
N LYS A 396 36.47 -22.93 -8.40
CA LYS A 396 37.12 -22.44 -9.63
C LYS A 396 37.60 -20.98 -9.52
N ILE A 397 36.95 -20.21 -8.65
CA ILE A 397 37.35 -18.83 -8.33
C ILE A 397 37.59 -18.76 -6.83
N ASP A 398 38.75 -18.23 -6.43
CA ASP A 398 39.02 -17.87 -5.04
C ASP A 398 38.70 -16.38 -4.85
N LEU A 399 37.90 -16.07 -3.84
CA LEU A 399 37.56 -14.69 -3.49
C LEU A 399 38.79 -13.88 -3.10
N ASP A 400 39.81 -14.51 -2.52
CA ASP A 400 41.01 -13.84 -2.03
C ASP A 400 42.17 -13.88 -3.04
N ALA A 401 41.99 -14.55 -4.19
CA ALA A 401 42.94 -14.49 -5.29
C ALA A 401 43.08 -13.05 -5.84
N PRO A 402 44.31 -12.62 -6.17
CA PRO A 402 44.52 -11.34 -6.81
C PRO A 402 43.97 -11.35 -8.24
N VAL A 403 43.43 -10.23 -8.70
CA VAL A 403 42.83 -10.12 -10.06
C VAL A 403 43.86 -10.44 -11.15
N GLU A 404 45.15 -10.15 -10.91
CA GLU A 404 46.25 -10.47 -11.83
C GLU A 404 46.38 -11.97 -12.15
N GLN A 405 45.90 -12.85 -11.28
CA GLN A 405 45.91 -14.29 -11.52
C GLN A 405 45.05 -14.67 -12.74
N TYR A 406 44.00 -13.90 -12.99
CA TYR A 406 43.10 -14.09 -14.13
C TYR A 406 43.46 -13.19 -15.32
N PHE A 407 44.01 -12.01 -15.01
CA PHE A 407 44.39 -10.98 -15.98
C PHE A 407 45.81 -10.46 -15.69
N PRO A 408 46.88 -11.09 -16.19
CA PRO A 408 48.26 -10.77 -15.82
C PRO A 408 48.65 -9.28 -15.93
N GLN A 409 48.04 -8.54 -16.87
CA GLN A 409 48.23 -7.10 -17.03
C GLN A 409 47.80 -6.27 -15.81
N TRP A 410 47.00 -6.82 -14.89
CA TRP A 410 46.65 -6.16 -13.63
C TRP A 410 47.79 -6.09 -12.62
N SER A 411 48.91 -6.79 -12.84
CA SER A 411 50.13 -6.61 -12.05
C SER A 411 50.70 -5.18 -12.17
N GLU A 412 50.40 -4.50 -13.28
CA GLU A 412 50.81 -3.12 -13.59
C GLU A 412 49.85 -2.05 -13.02
N ILE A 413 48.76 -2.44 -12.33
CA ILE A 413 47.75 -1.47 -11.89
C ILE A 413 48.30 -0.55 -10.80
N MET A 414 48.13 0.76 -10.98
CA MET A 414 48.64 1.79 -10.06
C MET A 414 47.51 2.50 -9.32
N VAL A 415 47.79 2.98 -8.11
CA VAL A 415 46.95 3.98 -7.43
C VAL A 415 47.32 5.36 -7.96
N VAL A 416 46.31 6.10 -8.40
CA VAL A 416 46.39 7.48 -8.91
C VAL A 416 45.89 8.44 -7.86
N GLU A 417 46.80 9.25 -7.33
CA GLU A 417 46.54 10.31 -6.37
C GLU A 417 46.54 11.65 -7.11
N LYS A 418 45.38 12.32 -7.19
CA LYS A 418 45.27 13.66 -7.77
C LYS A 418 45.40 14.72 -6.69
N ALA A 419 46.38 15.60 -6.82
CA ALA A 419 46.52 16.78 -5.97
C ALA A 419 45.53 17.88 -6.39
N LYS A 420 45.37 18.90 -5.53
CA LYS A 420 44.44 20.02 -5.77
C LYS A 420 44.82 20.88 -6.97
N ASP A 421 46.10 20.92 -7.32
CA ASP A 421 46.64 21.64 -8.47
C ASP A 421 46.49 20.87 -9.80
N GLY A 422 45.87 19.68 -9.77
CA GLY A 422 45.66 18.84 -10.95
C GLY A 422 46.80 17.88 -11.25
N THR A 423 47.92 17.92 -10.52
CA THR A 423 49.02 16.96 -10.71
C THR A 423 48.60 15.54 -10.29
N GLU A 424 49.00 14.55 -11.07
CA GLU A 424 48.75 13.13 -10.78
C GLU A 424 50.03 12.43 -10.34
N LYS A 425 50.02 11.84 -9.14
CA LYS A 425 51.06 10.93 -8.68
C LYS A 425 50.56 9.49 -8.79
N ARG A 426 51.37 8.62 -9.38
CA ARG A 426 51.09 7.19 -9.47
C ARG A 426 52.03 6.42 -8.55
N ARG A 427 51.49 5.42 -7.86
CA ARG A 427 52.27 4.50 -7.04
C ARG A 427 51.66 3.09 -7.07
N PRO A 428 52.45 2.05 -6.78
CA PRO A 428 51.88 0.71 -6.58
C PRO A 428 50.86 0.70 -5.42
N PRO A 429 49.84 -0.16 -5.50
CA PRO A 429 48.91 -0.34 -4.40
C PRO A 429 49.60 -1.07 -3.25
N LYS A 430 49.27 -0.71 -2.00
CA LYS A 430 49.81 -1.35 -0.78
C LYS A 430 49.45 -2.83 -0.66
N ARG A 431 48.43 -3.27 -1.38
CA ARG A 431 48.02 -4.67 -1.55
C ARG A 431 47.42 -4.85 -2.93
N LYS A 432 47.51 -6.05 -3.48
CA LYS A 432 46.91 -6.35 -4.78
C LYS A 432 45.37 -6.36 -4.67
N PRO A 433 44.63 -5.84 -5.65
CA PRO A 433 43.18 -6.02 -5.73
C PRO A 433 42.84 -7.50 -5.85
N THR A 434 41.79 -7.96 -5.17
CA THR A 434 41.31 -9.35 -5.22
C THR A 434 39.89 -9.42 -5.76
N VAL A 435 39.42 -10.63 -6.09
CA VAL A 435 38.02 -10.88 -6.52
C VAL A 435 37.02 -10.33 -5.49
N ARG A 436 37.27 -10.57 -4.19
CA ARG A 436 36.50 -10.02 -3.07
C ARG A 436 36.42 -8.51 -3.13
N HIS A 437 37.53 -7.84 -3.42
CA HIS A 437 37.57 -6.39 -3.45
C HIS A 437 36.75 -5.80 -4.61
N VAL A 438 36.84 -6.37 -5.82
CA VAL A 438 36.08 -5.88 -6.98
C VAL A 438 34.58 -6.15 -6.84
N LEU A 439 34.20 -7.27 -6.21
CA LEU A 439 32.79 -7.64 -6.01
C LEU A 439 32.10 -6.88 -4.86
N SER A 440 32.87 -6.24 -3.96
CA SER A 440 32.37 -5.57 -2.75
C SER A 440 32.58 -4.05 -2.70
N HIS A 441 32.92 -3.41 -3.82
CA HIS A 441 33.22 -1.97 -3.89
C HIS A 441 34.42 -1.54 -3.02
N MET A 442 35.37 -2.45 -2.82
CA MET A 442 36.58 -2.25 -2.02
C MET A 442 37.87 -2.27 -2.87
N SER A 443 37.77 -2.41 -4.19
CA SER A 443 38.93 -2.53 -5.10
C SER A 443 39.75 -1.27 -5.26
N GLY A 444 39.16 -0.11 -4.98
CA GLY A 444 39.79 1.14 -5.30
C GLY A 444 39.38 1.74 -6.65
N LEU A 445 38.56 1.05 -7.45
CA LEU A 445 38.12 1.56 -8.75
C LEU A 445 37.21 2.79 -8.64
N ALA A 446 37.13 3.56 -9.72
CA ALA A 446 36.13 4.62 -9.86
C ALA A 446 34.72 4.04 -10.13
N PHE A 447 33.70 4.90 -10.15
CA PHE A 447 32.31 4.49 -10.36
C PHE A 447 32.11 3.74 -11.70
N PHE A 448 32.28 4.46 -12.81
CA PHE A 448 32.39 4.04 -14.21
C PHE A 448 32.38 5.37 -15.01
N PRO A 449 33.22 5.58 -16.04
CA PRO A 449 33.42 6.94 -16.56
C PRO A 449 32.58 7.34 -17.78
N GLN A 450 31.91 6.42 -18.49
CA GLN A 450 31.24 6.77 -19.76
C GLN A 450 29.77 6.32 -19.80
N MET A 451 28.94 7.09 -20.50
CA MET A 451 27.59 6.71 -20.89
C MET A 451 27.53 6.64 -22.41
N PRO A 452 26.74 5.75 -23.01
CA PRO A 452 25.98 4.63 -22.41
C PRO A 452 26.82 3.60 -21.64
N ILE A 453 26.20 2.89 -20.68
CA ILE A 453 26.90 1.94 -19.78
C ILE A 453 27.30 0.64 -20.48
N ASP A 454 26.69 0.34 -21.62
CA ASP A 454 26.76 -0.93 -22.34
C ASP A 454 27.65 -0.88 -23.58
N GLN A 455 28.52 0.11 -23.70
CA GLN A 455 29.36 0.30 -24.90
C GLN A 455 30.64 -0.53 -24.93
N TYR A 456 31.08 -1.06 -23.79
CA TYR A 456 32.36 -1.75 -23.68
C TYR A 456 32.13 -3.19 -23.23
N SER A 457 32.86 -4.11 -23.85
CA SER A 457 32.98 -5.47 -23.37
C SER A 457 33.69 -5.49 -22.01
N VAL A 458 33.45 -6.53 -21.22
CA VAL A 458 34.08 -6.65 -19.91
C VAL A 458 35.61 -6.83 -20.02
N GLN A 459 36.11 -7.35 -21.14
CA GLN A 459 37.56 -7.42 -21.42
C GLN A 459 38.19 -6.04 -21.68
N GLU A 460 37.54 -5.18 -22.48
CA GLU A 460 37.99 -3.79 -22.66
C GLU A 460 37.99 -3.04 -21.33
N LEU A 461 36.99 -3.28 -20.49
CA LEU A 461 36.90 -2.70 -19.15
C LEU A 461 38.05 -3.16 -18.24
N VAL A 462 38.47 -4.43 -18.33
CA VAL A 462 39.65 -4.94 -17.62
C VAL A 462 40.90 -4.18 -18.03
N ASP A 463 41.11 -3.93 -19.33
CA ASP A 463 42.31 -3.26 -19.85
C ASP A 463 42.30 -1.75 -19.56
N MET A 464 41.13 -1.11 -19.66
CA MET A 464 40.95 0.29 -19.30
C MET A 464 41.23 0.56 -17.83
N ALA A 465 40.96 -0.40 -16.94
CA ALA A 465 41.15 -0.24 -15.50
C ALA A 465 42.63 -0.09 -15.14
N VAL A 466 43.50 -0.85 -15.81
CA VAL A 466 44.96 -0.75 -15.65
C VAL A 466 45.44 0.65 -16.03
N LYS A 467 44.99 1.17 -17.18
CA LYS A 467 45.37 2.51 -17.67
C LYS A 467 44.89 3.63 -16.73
N GLN A 468 43.63 3.55 -16.28
CA GLN A 468 43.05 4.60 -15.42
C GLN A 468 43.49 4.54 -13.95
N GLY A 469 43.90 3.36 -13.48
CA GLY A 469 44.35 3.11 -12.12
C GLY A 469 43.27 3.30 -11.04
N LEU A 470 43.64 2.92 -9.82
CA LEU A 470 42.80 2.96 -8.63
C LEU A 470 42.78 4.36 -8.01
N ARG A 471 41.70 4.75 -7.34
CA ARG A 471 41.60 6.03 -6.60
C ARG A 471 42.02 5.91 -5.13
N THR A 472 42.05 4.70 -4.59
CA THR A 472 42.55 4.39 -3.23
C THR A 472 43.09 2.96 -3.24
N ASP A 473 43.92 2.63 -2.26
CA ASP A 473 44.34 1.24 -2.06
C ASP A 473 43.15 0.29 -1.88
N PRO A 474 43.23 -0.95 -2.40
CA PRO A 474 42.23 -1.96 -2.16
C PRO A 474 42.05 -2.26 -0.67
N GLY A 475 40.82 -2.56 -0.27
CA GLY A 475 40.46 -2.90 1.11
C GLY A 475 40.39 -1.74 2.09
N VAL A 476 40.79 -0.52 1.69
CA VAL A 476 40.85 0.63 2.60
C VAL A 476 39.53 1.40 2.67
N LYS A 477 38.89 1.69 1.54
CA LYS A 477 37.72 2.58 1.48
C LYS A 477 36.64 2.02 0.57
N TYR A 478 35.40 1.99 1.09
CA TYR A 478 34.21 1.70 0.29
C TYR A 478 34.00 2.79 -0.76
N ARG A 479 33.90 2.37 -2.02
CA ARG A 479 33.58 3.23 -3.16
C ARG A 479 32.79 2.46 -4.19
N TYR A 480 31.50 2.76 -4.23
CA TYR A 480 30.55 2.15 -5.15
C TYR A 480 31.04 2.25 -6.62
N SER A 481 31.20 1.10 -7.26
CA SER A 481 31.82 0.93 -8.58
C SER A 481 31.03 -0.08 -9.41
N ASN A 482 30.42 0.35 -10.51
CA ASN A 482 29.89 -0.60 -11.50
C ASN A 482 31.03 -1.40 -12.10
N TRP A 483 32.12 -0.70 -12.42
CA TRP A 483 33.31 -1.27 -13.06
C TRP A 483 33.88 -2.48 -12.30
N GLY A 484 33.91 -2.44 -10.97
CA GLY A 484 34.34 -3.59 -10.16
C GLY A 484 33.48 -4.84 -10.37
N ILE A 485 32.17 -4.67 -10.55
CA ILE A 485 31.26 -5.79 -10.81
C ILE A 485 31.46 -6.33 -12.23
N ASP A 486 31.69 -5.45 -13.21
CA ASP A 486 32.00 -5.86 -14.60
C ASP A 486 33.30 -6.68 -14.66
N ILE A 487 34.33 -6.27 -13.92
CA ILE A 487 35.59 -7.03 -13.82
C ILE A 487 35.36 -8.37 -13.12
N ALA A 488 34.49 -8.44 -12.11
CA ALA A 488 34.20 -9.70 -11.44
C ALA A 488 33.54 -10.72 -12.37
N VAL A 489 32.64 -10.29 -13.27
CA VAL A 489 32.07 -11.18 -14.29
C VAL A 489 33.04 -11.45 -15.44
N ALA A 490 33.99 -10.56 -15.74
CA ALA A 490 35.07 -10.83 -16.68
C ALA A 490 35.93 -12.03 -16.22
N ILE A 491 36.19 -12.14 -14.91
CA ILE A 491 36.86 -13.32 -14.35
C ILE A 491 36.05 -14.60 -14.62
N VAL A 492 34.72 -14.51 -14.53
CA VAL A 492 33.83 -15.63 -14.87
C VAL A 492 33.93 -15.97 -16.37
N GLU A 493 33.98 -14.99 -17.28
CA GLU A 493 34.21 -15.28 -18.72
C GLU A 493 35.55 -15.97 -18.94
N LYS A 494 36.61 -15.48 -18.30
CA LYS A 494 37.96 -16.03 -18.41
C LYS A 494 38.03 -17.48 -17.95
N VAL A 495 37.36 -17.80 -16.84
CA VAL A 495 37.35 -19.15 -16.24
C VAL A 495 36.33 -20.07 -16.93
N GLY A 496 35.19 -19.53 -17.34
CA GLY A 496 34.08 -20.27 -17.94
C GLY A 496 34.17 -20.44 -19.47
N GLY A 497 35.03 -19.67 -20.14
CA GLY A 497 35.29 -19.76 -21.59
C GLY A 497 34.13 -19.29 -22.48
N ARG A 498 33.12 -18.61 -21.92
CA ARG A 498 31.92 -18.16 -22.62
C ARG A 498 31.49 -16.79 -22.10
N PRO A 499 30.70 -16.02 -22.87
CA PRO A 499 30.16 -14.74 -22.41
C PRO A 499 29.40 -14.87 -21.09
N TRP A 500 29.58 -13.92 -20.18
CA TRP A 500 29.10 -14.05 -18.80
C TRP A 500 27.58 -14.06 -18.73
N GLU A 501 26.89 -13.37 -19.63
CA GLU A 501 25.44 -13.31 -19.70
C GLU A 501 24.84 -14.65 -20.14
N VAL A 502 25.56 -15.40 -20.95
CA VAL A 502 25.18 -16.78 -21.32
C VAL A 502 25.36 -17.71 -20.11
N LEU A 503 26.48 -17.59 -19.41
CA LEU A 503 26.73 -18.33 -18.18
C LEU A 503 25.73 -17.97 -17.07
N LEU A 504 25.33 -16.69 -16.98
CA LEU A 504 24.30 -16.22 -16.06
C LEU A 504 22.95 -16.89 -16.36
N GLN A 505 22.57 -16.92 -17.64
CA GLN A 505 21.33 -17.54 -18.09
C GLN A 505 21.28 -19.02 -17.65
N GLU A 506 22.30 -19.79 -18.01
CA GLU A 506 22.34 -21.24 -17.79
C GLU A 506 22.48 -21.64 -16.31
N ARG A 507 23.26 -20.89 -15.54
CA ARG A 507 23.63 -21.27 -14.17
C ARG A 507 22.73 -20.66 -13.10
N VAL A 508 22.08 -19.55 -13.39
CA VAL A 508 21.29 -18.80 -12.39
C VAL A 508 19.86 -18.57 -12.87
N LEU A 509 19.65 -17.97 -14.04
CA LEU A 509 18.31 -17.52 -14.45
C LEU A 509 17.39 -18.69 -14.82
N ASP A 510 17.85 -19.60 -15.69
CA ASP A 510 17.06 -20.77 -16.12
C ASP A 510 16.76 -21.73 -14.97
N PRO A 511 17.74 -22.10 -14.11
CA PRO A 511 17.48 -22.95 -12.96
C PRO A 511 16.50 -22.33 -11.96
N LEU A 512 16.54 -21.00 -11.80
CA LEU A 512 15.57 -20.28 -10.97
C LEU A 512 14.24 -20.03 -11.68
N GLY A 513 14.10 -20.29 -12.99
CA GLY A 513 12.88 -19.97 -13.73
C GLY A 513 12.62 -18.47 -13.87
N MET A 514 13.68 -17.65 -13.95
CA MET A 514 13.62 -16.20 -14.18
C MET A 514 13.41 -15.90 -15.67
N LYS A 515 12.26 -16.30 -16.21
CA LYS A 515 11.97 -16.29 -17.66
C LYS A 515 11.86 -14.90 -18.27
N GLY A 516 11.61 -13.87 -17.48
CA GLY A 516 11.51 -12.49 -17.96
C GLY A 516 12.81 -11.71 -17.86
N ALA A 517 13.87 -12.31 -17.28
CA ALA A 517 15.15 -11.65 -17.09
C ALA A 517 15.98 -11.69 -18.38
N THR A 518 16.39 -10.52 -18.88
CA THR A 518 17.17 -10.40 -20.12
C THR A 518 17.95 -9.10 -20.20
N PHE A 519 19.10 -9.11 -20.87
CA PHE A 519 19.81 -7.89 -21.29
C PHE A 519 19.33 -7.39 -22.67
N TRP A 520 18.57 -8.23 -23.37
CA TRP A 520 18.28 -8.13 -24.80
C TRP A 520 16.78 -8.29 -25.05
N PRO A 521 15.92 -7.38 -24.54
CA PRO A 521 14.49 -7.51 -24.72
C PRO A 521 14.10 -7.44 -26.20
N THR A 522 13.35 -8.44 -26.70
CA THR A 522 12.87 -8.44 -28.09
C THR A 522 11.87 -7.30 -28.33
N LYS A 523 11.53 -7.00 -29.59
CA LYS A 523 10.51 -5.99 -29.92
C LYS A 523 9.18 -6.23 -29.21
N GLU A 524 8.76 -7.48 -29.09
CA GLU A 524 7.54 -7.88 -28.39
C GLU A 524 7.66 -7.64 -26.87
N GLU A 525 8.83 -7.90 -26.29
CA GLU A 525 9.08 -7.67 -24.87
C GLU A 525 9.22 -6.20 -24.52
N GLN A 526 9.73 -5.39 -25.45
CA GLN A 526 9.83 -3.94 -25.31
C GLN A 526 8.46 -3.29 -25.11
N ALA A 527 7.39 -3.86 -25.67
CA ALA A 527 6.01 -3.41 -25.40
C ALA A 527 5.56 -3.62 -23.93
N ARG A 528 6.30 -4.42 -23.16
CA ARG A 528 6.07 -4.66 -21.73
C ARG A 528 6.98 -3.80 -20.84
N ILE A 529 7.94 -3.08 -21.42
CA ILE A 529 8.84 -2.22 -20.66
C ILE A 529 8.07 -1.05 -20.09
N VAL A 530 8.23 -0.82 -18.80
CA VAL A 530 7.61 0.30 -18.12
C VAL A 530 8.14 1.64 -18.59
N VAL A 531 7.24 2.62 -18.75
CA VAL A 531 7.63 4.01 -19.04
C VAL A 531 7.94 4.73 -17.73
N PRO A 532 9.13 5.31 -17.56
CA PRO A 532 9.47 5.99 -16.31
C PRO A 532 8.90 7.43 -16.31
N TYR A 533 8.41 7.90 -15.16
CA TYR A 533 7.91 9.28 -15.00
C TYR A 533 8.51 10.02 -13.81
N HIS A 534 8.70 11.32 -13.97
CA HIS A 534 9.21 12.24 -12.96
C HIS A 534 8.06 13.09 -12.41
N PHE A 535 8.08 13.36 -11.11
CA PHE A 535 7.17 14.31 -10.48
C PHE A 535 7.95 15.56 -10.06
N PRO A 536 7.74 16.71 -10.73
CA PRO A 536 8.34 17.96 -10.33
C PRO A 536 7.96 18.32 -8.90
N LYS A 537 8.86 19.01 -8.19
CA LYS A 537 8.56 19.56 -6.86
C LYS A 537 7.39 20.54 -6.99
N GLY A 538 6.28 20.29 -6.28
CA GLY A 538 5.05 21.08 -6.39
C GLY A 538 4.19 20.80 -7.63
N GLY A 539 4.67 19.98 -8.58
CA GLY A 539 3.93 19.58 -9.77
C GLY A 539 2.84 18.56 -9.44
N ARG A 540 1.65 18.76 -10.02
CA ARG A 540 0.49 17.84 -9.91
C ARG A 540 0.47 16.77 -11.01
N LYS A 541 1.18 16.98 -12.12
CA LYS A 541 1.21 16.06 -13.27
C LYS A 541 2.56 15.34 -13.37
N PRO A 542 2.57 14.01 -13.62
CA PRO A 542 3.80 13.30 -13.97
C PRO A 542 4.31 13.79 -15.33
N ILE A 543 5.62 13.91 -15.45
CA ILE A 543 6.31 14.20 -16.71
C ILE A 543 6.95 12.90 -17.18
N ARG A 544 6.65 12.48 -18.42
CA ARG A 544 7.29 11.33 -19.05
C ARG A 544 8.80 11.53 -19.08
N GLY A 545 9.55 10.58 -18.55
CA GLY A 545 11.00 10.54 -18.73
C GLY A 545 11.35 10.01 -20.11
N ASN A 546 12.55 10.32 -20.60
CA ASN A 546 13.04 9.88 -21.91
C ASN A 546 13.41 8.37 -21.97
N GLY A 547 12.77 7.52 -21.18
CA GLY A 547 13.13 6.10 -21.04
C GLY A 547 14.40 5.89 -20.20
N VAL A 548 15.02 4.71 -20.33
CA VAL A 548 16.29 4.40 -19.67
C VAL A 548 17.44 5.05 -20.47
N ASN A 549 17.71 6.33 -20.21
CA ASN A 549 18.81 7.10 -20.83
C ASN A 549 20.24 6.58 -20.56
N GLN A 550 20.40 5.35 -20.06
CA GLN A 550 21.71 4.75 -19.78
C GLN A 550 22.17 3.77 -20.86
N PHE A 551 21.29 3.38 -21.78
CA PHE A 551 21.60 2.47 -22.88
C PHE A 551 21.70 3.22 -24.21
N GLY A 552 22.46 2.65 -25.15
CA GLY A 552 22.44 3.11 -26.54
C GLY A 552 21.06 2.96 -27.19
N PRO A 553 20.84 3.59 -28.37
CA PRO A 553 19.64 3.33 -29.15
C PRO A 553 19.56 1.83 -29.51
N ASN A 554 18.34 1.30 -29.59
CA ASN A 554 18.04 -0.09 -29.94
C ASN A 554 18.54 -1.14 -28.92
N VAL A 555 17.75 -1.39 -27.88
CA VAL A 555 18.07 -2.30 -26.76
C VAL A 555 18.14 -3.79 -27.13
N GLU A 556 17.89 -4.16 -28.39
CA GLU A 556 18.07 -5.53 -28.89
C GLU A 556 19.41 -5.75 -29.61
N ASN A 557 20.12 -4.67 -29.97
CA ASN A 557 21.37 -4.76 -30.75
C ASN A 557 22.52 -5.33 -29.89
N ARG A 558 23.05 -6.50 -30.29
CA ARG A 558 24.18 -7.16 -29.63
C ARG A 558 25.53 -6.94 -30.33
N GLU A 559 25.55 -6.29 -31.49
CA GLU A 559 26.78 -6.00 -32.24
C GLU A 559 27.53 -4.81 -31.65
N THR A 560 26.80 -3.86 -31.08
CA THR A 560 27.35 -2.58 -30.57
C THR A 560 27.11 -2.37 -29.08
N ARG A 561 26.46 -3.34 -28.41
CA ARG A 561 26.15 -3.29 -26.98
C ARG A 561 26.61 -4.56 -26.29
N HIS A 562 27.00 -4.42 -25.04
CA HIS A 562 27.46 -5.50 -24.17
C HIS A 562 26.58 -5.58 -22.91
N ALA A 563 26.46 -6.79 -22.34
CA ALA A 563 25.75 -6.96 -21.07
C ALA A 563 26.56 -6.32 -19.95
N GLU A 564 26.01 -5.29 -19.30
CA GLU A 564 26.66 -4.58 -18.19
C GLU A 564 26.17 -5.15 -16.85
N ALA A 565 27.12 -5.56 -16.00
CA ALA A 565 26.83 -6.29 -14.76
C ALA A 565 26.48 -5.36 -13.59
N GLY A 566 26.85 -4.08 -13.68
CA GLY A 566 26.50 -3.06 -12.70
C GLY A 566 25.02 -2.62 -12.71
N GLY A 567 24.25 -2.98 -13.72
CA GLY A 567 23.04 -2.23 -14.03
C GLY A 567 22.20 -2.69 -15.21
N GLY A 568 22.71 -3.50 -16.14
CA GLY A 568 22.10 -3.69 -17.47
C GLY A 568 20.81 -4.52 -17.56
N LEU A 569 20.43 -5.26 -16.53
CA LEU A 569 19.38 -6.28 -16.65
C LEU A 569 17.97 -5.67 -16.70
N TYR A 570 17.11 -6.23 -17.55
CA TYR A 570 15.66 -6.09 -17.45
C TYR A 570 15.08 -7.33 -16.78
N ALA A 571 14.10 -7.16 -15.89
CA ALA A 571 13.47 -8.26 -15.18
C ALA A 571 12.05 -7.88 -14.73
N THR A 572 11.21 -8.90 -14.53
CA THR A 572 9.88 -8.75 -13.92
C THR A 572 9.96 -8.88 -12.40
N ALA A 573 8.89 -8.51 -11.71
CA ALA A 573 8.78 -8.75 -10.26
C ALA A 573 8.80 -10.24 -9.90
N ASP A 574 8.36 -11.11 -10.82
CA ASP A 574 8.37 -12.56 -10.67
C ASP A 574 9.80 -13.12 -10.74
N ASP A 575 10.64 -12.58 -11.62
CA ASP A 575 12.06 -12.94 -11.69
C ASP A 575 12.77 -12.57 -10.37
N PHE A 576 12.57 -11.35 -9.88
CA PHE A 576 13.12 -10.93 -8.59
C PHE A 576 12.58 -11.75 -7.42
N MET A 577 11.30 -12.11 -7.43
CA MET A 577 10.71 -12.98 -6.41
C MET A 577 11.47 -14.31 -6.32
N ARG A 578 11.80 -14.93 -7.46
CA ARG A 578 12.54 -16.19 -7.49
C ARG A 578 13.99 -16.04 -7.04
N PHE A 579 14.65 -14.97 -7.48
CA PHE A 579 16.00 -14.64 -7.00
C PHE A 579 16.03 -14.44 -5.48
N PHE A 580 15.17 -13.58 -4.92
CA PHE A 580 15.16 -13.31 -3.49
C PHE A 580 14.63 -14.49 -2.66
N TYR A 581 13.81 -15.37 -3.23
CA TYR A 581 13.49 -16.65 -2.59
C TYR A 581 14.75 -17.50 -2.43
N MET A 582 15.56 -17.66 -3.48
CA MET A 582 16.83 -18.39 -3.41
C MET A 582 17.77 -17.80 -2.36
N VAL A 583 17.89 -16.46 -2.34
CA VAL A 583 18.71 -15.76 -1.37
C VAL A 583 18.20 -15.95 0.06
N ALA A 584 16.90 -15.86 0.31
CA ALA A 584 16.31 -16.10 1.64
C ALA A 584 16.47 -17.56 2.09
N ASN A 585 16.47 -18.51 1.15
CA ASN A 585 16.52 -19.94 1.40
C ASN A 585 17.90 -20.56 1.18
N HIS A 586 18.97 -19.80 1.46
CA HIS A 586 20.35 -20.31 1.47
C HIS A 586 20.74 -21.07 0.20
N GLY A 587 20.41 -20.47 -0.96
CA GLY A 587 20.82 -20.98 -2.26
C GLY A 587 19.82 -21.93 -2.90
N VAL A 588 18.65 -22.17 -2.29
CA VAL A 588 17.63 -23.09 -2.81
C VAL A 588 16.48 -22.34 -3.46
N GLY A 589 16.24 -22.61 -4.74
CA GLY A 589 15.13 -22.07 -5.52
C GLY A 589 13.76 -22.57 -5.07
N MET A 590 12.70 -21.96 -5.61
CA MET A 590 11.31 -22.31 -5.25
C MET A 590 10.90 -23.74 -5.61
N ASP A 591 11.57 -24.34 -6.59
CA ASP A 591 11.35 -25.71 -7.04
C ASP A 591 12.26 -26.73 -6.34
N GLY A 592 13.05 -26.28 -5.35
CA GLY A 592 13.99 -27.12 -4.61
C GLY A 592 15.37 -27.26 -5.25
N ARG A 593 15.62 -26.70 -6.45
CA ARG A 593 16.96 -26.74 -7.06
C ARG A 593 17.94 -25.89 -6.26
N ARG A 594 19.14 -26.42 -6.03
CA ARG A 594 20.23 -25.71 -5.35
C ARG A 594 21.10 -24.99 -6.38
N ILE A 595 21.23 -23.67 -6.21
CA ILE A 595 22.10 -22.80 -7.02
C ILE A 595 23.42 -22.54 -6.30
N LEU A 596 23.37 -22.34 -4.98
CA LEU A 596 24.53 -22.10 -4.14
C LEU A 596 24.46 -22.99 -2.89
N SER A 597 25.61 -23.43 -2.40
CA SER A 597 25.73 -24.07 -1.10
C SER A 597 25.43 -23.07 0.02
N GLU A 598 24.93 -23.58 1.13
CA GLU A 598 24.68 -22.75 2.30
C GLU A 598 25.97 -22.09 2.82
N ARG A 599 27.12 -22.76 2.68
CA ARG A 599 28.44 -22.22 3.02
C ARG A 599 28.72 -20.92 2.25
N VAL A 600 28.55 -20.93 0.93
CA VAL A 600 28.78 -19.74 0.09
C VAL A 600 27.73 -18.67 0.34
N CYS A 601 26.46 -19.03 0.57
CA CYS A 601 25.45 -18.06 0.98
C CYS A 601 25.81 -17.36 2.29
N ARG A 602 26.31 -18.10 3.29
CA ARG A 602 26.74 -17.51 4.57
C ARG A 602 27.89 -16.52 4.41
N GLU A 603 28.81 -16.78 3.49
CA GLU A 603 29.86 -15.83 3.13
C GLU A 603 29.29 -14.63 2.35
N TRP A 604 28.32 -14.86 1.45
CA TRP A 604 27.63 -13.80 0.72
C TRP A 604 26.84 -12.85 1.64
N TYR A 605 26.32 -13.31 2.77
CA TYR A 605 25.65 -12.42 3.70
C TYR A 605 26.62 -11.53 4.49
N ARG A 606 27.90 -11.92 4.63
CA ARG A 606 28.83 -11.24 5.53
C ARG A 606 29.23 -9.86 5.01
N ARG A 607 29.37 -8.93 5.94
CA ARG A 607 29.89 -7.59 5.67
C ARG A 607 31.35 -7.68 5.22
N GLN A 608 31.65 -7.11 4.04
CA GLN A 608 32.99 -7.04 3.46
C GLN A 608 33.64 -5.65 3.66
N THR A 609 32.82 -4.63 3.89
CA THR A 609 33.27 -3.27 4.21
C THR A 609 33.74 -3.15 5.68
N PRO A 610 34.76 -2.33 5.99
CA PRO A 610 35.16 -2.06 7.37
C PRO A 610 33.99 -1.58 8.25
N SER A 611 34.01 -1.89 9.55
CA SER A 611 32.92 -1.56 10.49
C SER A 611 32.58 -0.06 10.54
N HIS A 612 33.57 0.81 10.36
CA HIS A 612 33.42 2.27 10.33
C HIS A 612 32.85 2.82 9.01
N ALA A 613 32.72 2.00 7.96
CA ALA A 613 32.08 2.43 6.71
C ALA A 613 30.58 2.67 6.94
N LYS A 614 30.06 3.78 6.38
CA LYS A 614 28.63 4.12 6.47
C LYS A 614 27.73 3.07 5.84
N THR A 615 28.17 2.51 4.71
CA THR A 615 27.44 1.45 4.00
C THR A 615 28.02 0.10 4.41
N SER A 616 27.18 -0.76 4.98
CA SER A 616 27.49 -2.17 5.19
C SER A 616 27.23 -2.94 3.89
N TYR A 617 28.29 -3.35 3.21
CA TYR A 617 28.19 -3.94 1.87
C TYR A 617 28.85 -5.33 1.81
N SER A 618 28.28 -6.20 0.99
CA SER A 618 28.78 -7.54 0.67
C SER A 618 29.00 -7.68 -0.84
N PHE A 619 28.96 -8.89 -1.39
CA PHE A 619 29.11 -9.14 -2.82
C PHE A 619 27.88 -8.67 -3.60
N GLY A 620 28.04 -7.56 -4.31
CA GLY A 620 26.99 -6.95 -5.13
C GLY A 620 25.74 -6.46 -4.39
N MET A 621 25.69 -6.53 -3.05
CA MET A 621 24.50 -6.27 -2.23
C MET A 621 24.83 -5.56 -0.91
N VAL A 622 23.93 -4.69 -0.45
CA VAL A 622 23.94 -4.14 0.91
C VAL A 622 23.56 -5.26 1.89
N THR A 623 24.22 -5.33 3.04
CA THR A 623 23.92 -6.35 4.06
C THR A 623 23.79 -5.76 5.45
N ASP A 624 22.84 -6.25 6.23
CA ASP A 624 22.74 -6.13 7.67
C ASP A 624 22.76 -7.56 8.26
N TYR A 625 23.98 -8.04 8.53
CA TYR A 625 24.21 -9.42 8.96
C TYR A 625 23.51 -9.76 10.29
N GLU A 626 23.46 -8.78 11.19
CA GLU A 626 22.84 -8.93 12.50
C GLU A 626 21.32 -9.10 12.34
N LYS A 627 20.68 -8.23 11.55
CA LYS A 627 19.24 -8.34 11.27
C LYS A 627 18.87 -9.48 10.32
N GLY A 628 19.86 -10.10 9.68
CA GLY A 628 19.63 -11.16 8.72
C GLY A 628 19.15 -10.66 7.36
N GLU A 629 19.40 -9.39 6.98
CA GLU A 629 18.87 -8.76 5.77
C GLU A 629 19.97 -8.53 4.72
N ILE A 630 19.69 -8.86 3.46
CA ILE A 630 20.52 -8.50 2.29
C ILE A 630 19.62 -7.85 1.24
N SER A 631 20.05 -6.74 0.68
CA SER A 631 19.22 -5.92 -0.20
C SER A 631 20.02 -5.15 -1.24
N HIS A 632 19.33 -4.66 -2.27
CA HIS A 632 19.89 -3.64 -3.16
C HIS A 632 18.77 -2.76 -3.70
N GLY A 633 19.08 -1.48 -3.92
CA GLY A 633 18.22 -0.55 -4.63
C GLY A 633 18.71 -0.34 -6.05
N GLY A 634 17.81 -0.10 -6.99
CA GLY A 634 18.14 0.31 -8.35
C GLY A 634 17.68 1.73 -8.62
N ALA A 635 18.15 2.27 -9.74
CA ALA A 635 17.55 3.45 -10.32
C ALA A 635 16.04 3.22 -10.56
N TYR A 636 15.32 4.32 -10.70
CA TYR A 636 13.87 4.34 -10.82
C TYR A 636 13.07 3.81 -9.61
N ALA A 637 13.72 3.72 -8.44
CA ALA A 637 13.16 3.19 -7.20
C ALA A 637 12.74 1.71 -7.28
N THR A 638 13.45 0.93 -8.08
CA THR A 638 13.42 -0.53 -7.97
C THR A 638 14.17 -0.95 -6.70
N PHE A 639 13.71 -1.97 -6.00
CA PHE A 639 14.29 -2.42 -4.75
C PHE A 639 13.95 -3.88 -4.50
N GLY A 640 14.90 -4.61 -3.93
CA GLY A 640 14.64 -5.94 -3.38
C GLY A 640 15.46 -6.21 -2.12
N ALA A 641 14.86 -6.94 -1.19
CA ALA A 641 15.49 -7.36 0.05
C ALA A 641 15.01 -8.75 0.46
N ALA A 642 15.93 -9.58 0.94
CA ALA A 642 15.63 -10.86 1.57
C ALA A 642 16.12 -10.87 3.01
N ASN A 643 15.35 -11.53 3.87
CA ASN A 643 15.77 -11.89 5.21
C ASN A 643 15.96 -13.40 5.31
N TRP A 644 17.22 -13.84 5.45
CA TRP A 644 17.54 -15.27 5.46
C TRP A 644 17.25 -15.95 6.80
N ARG A 645 17.06 -15.19 7.89
CA ARG A 645 16.69 -15.74 9.20
C ARG A 645 15.20 -16.04 9.27
N THR A 646 14.36 -15.12 8.78
CA THR A 646 12.89 -15.26 8.81
C THR A 646 12.32 -15.90 7.54
N LYS A 647 13.15 -16.14 6.51
CA LYS A 647 12.73 -16.67 5.20
C LYS A 647 11.68 -15.80 4.51
N THR A 648 11.76 -14.48 4.72
CA THR A 648 10.87 -13.49 4.11
C THR A 648 11.63 -12.64 3.10
N PHE A 649 10.94 -12.08 2.10
CA PHE A 649 11.55 -11.08 1.22
C PHE A 649 10.51 -10.09 0.72
N ARG A 650 10.98 -8.98 0.17
CA ARG A 650 10.16 -7.94 -0.46
C ARG A 650 10.84 -7.45 -1.72
N VAL A 651 10.06 -7.26 -2.77
CA VAL A 651 10.45 -6.68 -4.04
C VAL A 651 9.48 -5.54 -4.35
N LYS A 652 10.01 -4.39 -4.72
CA LYS A 652 9.24 -3.21 -5.11
C LYS A 652 9.84 -2.63 -6.38
N LEU A 653 9.10 -2.72 -7.48
CA LEU A 653 9.51 -2.19 -8.78
C LEU A 653 8.60 -1.02 -9.14
N VAL A 654 9.20 0.14 -9.35
CA VAL A 654 8.49 1.42 -9.51
C VAL A 654 8.95 2.11 -10.80
N GLN A 655 8.09 2.95 -11.37
CA GLN A 655 8.35 3.74 -12.57
C GLN A 655 8.82 5.18 -12.29
N LYS A 656 9.70 5.42 -11.31
CA LYS A 656 9.98 6.80 -10.85
C LYS A 656 11.28 7.37 -11.44
N CYS A 657 11.27 8.26 -12.42
CA CYS A 657 12.49 8.96 -12.88
C CYS A 657 12.84 10.24 -12.10
N GLY A 658 14.14 10.55 -12.12
CA GLY A 658 14.78 11.55 -11.27
C GLY A 658 15.40 10.91 -10.02
N ARG A 659 16.52 11.48 -9.55
CA ARG A 659 17.17 11.00 -8.31
C ARG A 659 16.14 11.00 -7.16
N PRO A 660 16.12 9.97 -6.29
CA PRO A 660 15.63 10.20 -4.94
C PRO A 660 16.46 11.38 -4.42
N ARG A 661 15.80 12.51 -4.16
CA ARG A 661 16.43 13.60 -3.41
C ARG A 661 16.10 13.38 -1.95
#